data_AF-A0ABD4AP03-F1
#
_entry.id   AF-A0ABD4AP03-F1
#
_cell.length_a   1.000
_cell.length_b   1.000
_cell.length_c   1.000
_cell.angle_alpha   90.00
_cell.angle_beta   90.00
_cell.angle_gamma   90.00
#
_symmetry.space_group_name_H-M   'P 1'
#
loop_
_entity.id
_entity.type
_entity.pdbx_description
1 polymer ?
#
loop_
_entity_poly.entity_id
_entity_poly.type
_entity_poly.pdbx_seq_one_letter_code
_entity_poly.pdbx_strand_id
1 'polypeptide(L)'
;MRGDRLNDEVSAFRQNVILRVQSEFAERDSAVGFATITGQMLEEAEECADYMLCPFRGTGARRRNIGVDGYAFDDADGSLRVVITAFYGGDEPTTMTQTAARTEFAKLTAFIEDTFADIDDGLPVDDDPVVDFADLLQSHRTSISRLRLYLATDGILSDRIRDWPASNICDIPTDFHIWDMSRFRGALSSQSGREALTVDFSQLSNGGIPCLQASLFHSEYSSYLCVIPGDTLAQIYDSYGSRLLEGNVRSFLGKTGKVNKAIRETILREPEMFFAFNNGISATASTVVVEQTPNGSRLISATDLQIVNGGQTTASLTFTKRRDGSDLSAIFVQMKLSVVPEELSGTLIPKISEYANKQNKVSDSDLFSNHEYHRKLEELSRRIKAPPTNGAQRPTSWFYERAKGQYRIETAKMSPTEKQRFEADNPKLQLLTKTDLAKIENSWRCLPHEVSKGAQKNFDVFSKYIVTEWASKPLQFNDEYFRRIVVHAIIFRKLEKLIPDEAWYEGGYRANIVTYSIAKLSHILQTRTLGRALDYQGIWRRQAISPALHEQLRLIARVMYTVITTPDQQGSENITEWSKKALAWEHSQEAQVELLPDFVAELVAAEDGKRAFRDAEGDAAIDRGLAAVTKVLATKPSDWRRIRQWGLERRLLTPKEEQLLLMATTPGRLPTDRQAEAILKIHSNLEREGLSLT
;
A
#
# COMPACT_ATOMS: atom_id res chain seq x y z
N MET A 1 14.47 -15.95 53.86
CA MET A 1 15.29 -16.81 52.97
C MET A 1 15.22 -16.46 51.48
N ARG A 2 14.07 -16.34 50.80
CA ARG A 2 14.04 -15.83 49.40
C ARG A 2 14.21 -14.30 49.30
N GLY A 3 13.66 -13.54 50.25
CA GLY A 3 13.80 -12.08 50.30
C GLY A 3 15.23 -11.60 50.61
N ASP A 4 15.92 -12.26 51.55
CA ASP A 4 17.31 -11.91 51.92
C ASP A 4 18.29 -12.12 50.75
N ARG A 5 18.16 -13.23 50.02
CA ARG A 5 19.00 -13.50 48.84
C ARG A 5 18.81 -12.47 47.71
N LEU A 6 17.58 -12.02 47.49
CA LEU A 6 17.29 -11.04 46.44
C LEU A 6 17.94 -9.68 46.75
N ASN A 7 17.89 -9.25 48.02
CA ASN A 7 18.57 -8.04 48.49
C ASN A 7 20.10 -8.16 48.40
N ASP A 8 20.67 -9.30 48.79
CA ASP A 8 22.12 -9.55 48.70
C ASP A 8 22.63 -9.45 47.25
N GLU A 9 21.88 -10.01 46.31
CA GLU A 9 22.26 -10.01 44.90
C GLU A 9 22.04 -8.63 44.22
N VAL A 10 21.03 -7.84 44.61
CA VAL A 10 20.89 -6.44 44.16
C VAL A 10 22.03 -5.59 44.71
N SER A 11 22.42 -5.80 45.97
CA SER A 11 23.56 -5.11 46.59
C SER A 11 24.88 -5.45 45.88
N ALA A 12 25.11 -6.72 45.54
CA ALA A 12 26.28 -7.14 44.77
C ALA A 12 26.31 -6.52 43.36
N PHE A 13 25.15 -6.45 42.70
CA PHE A 13 25.01 -5.81 41.40
C PHE A 13 25.33 -4.31 41.47
N ARG A 14 24.76 -3.59 42.44
CA ARG A 14 25.09 -2.18 42.71
C ARG A 14 26.59 -1.97 42.90
N GLN A 15 27.24 -2.79 43.73
CA GLN A 15 28.67 -2.66 43.98
C GLN A 15 29.49 -2.89 42.71
N ASN A 16 29.07 -3.83 41.85
CA ASN A 16 29.74 -4.07 40.58
C ASN A 16 29.65 -2.85 39.65
N VAL A 17 28.46 -2.22 39.55
CA VAL A 17 28.26 -0.99 38.78
C VAL A 17 29.15 0.15 39.33
N ILE A 18 29.21 0.34 40.66
CA ILE A 18 30.05 1.37 41.28
C ILE A 18 31.53 1.11 41.02
N LEU A 19 32.00 -0.12 41.18
CA LEU A 19 33.39 -0.50 40.86
C LEU A 19 33.71 -0.26 39.39
N ARG A 20 32.77 -0.55 38.49
CA ARG A 20 32.92 -0.30 37.06
C ARG A 20 33.08 1.21 36.79
N VAL A 21 32.22 2.06 37.37
CA VAL A 21 32.37 3.53 37.31
C VAL A 21 33.76 3.96 37.78
N GLN A 22 34.20 3.48 38.94
CA GLN A 22 35.49 3.84 39.55
C GLN A 22 36.71 3.32 38.76
N SER A 23 36.54 2.23 38.01
CA SER A 23 37.61 1.63 37.22
C SER A 23 37.78 2.27 35.84
N GLU A 24 36.69 2.70 35.22
CA GLU A 24 36.66 3.24 33.86
C GLU A 24 36.81 4.78 33.86
N PHE A 25 36.42 5.45 34.94
CA PHE A 25 36.38 6.92 35.04
C PHE A 25 37.17 7.43 36.25
N ALA A 26 37.79 8.59 36.10
CA ALA A 26 38.46 9.27 37.21
C ALA A 26 37.42 9.70 38.27
N GLU A 27 37.84 9.82 39.54
CA GLU A 27 36.95 10.14 40.65
C GLU A 27 36.12 11.42 40.42
N ARG A 28 36.72 12.42 39.75
CA ARG A 28 36.06 13.69 39.39
C ARG A 28 34.98 13.55 38.32
N ASP A 29 35.01 12.48 37.53
CA ASP A 29 34.11 12.20 36.43
C ASP A 29 33.13 11.07 36.76
N SER A 30 33.06 10.63 38.02
CA SER A 30 32.24 9.48 38.44
C SER A 30 30.75 9.64 38.10
N ALA A 31 30.21 10.86 38.14
CA ALA A 31 28.83 11.13 37.75
C ALA A 31 28.62 10.93 36.23
N VAL A 32 29.57 11.37 35.40
CA VAL A 32 29.57 11.14 33.95
C VAL A 32 29.75 9.66 33.63
N GLY A 33 30.62 8.98 34.37
CA GLY A 33 30.81 7.53 34.26
C GLY A 33 29.54 6.76 34.59
N PHE A 34 28.82 7.16 35.64
CA PHE A 34 27.53 6.55 35.98
C PHE A 34 26.46 6.80 34.91
N ALA A 35 26.39 8.01 34.34
CA ALA A 35 25.52 8.29 33.19
C ALA A 35 25.86 7.47 31.95
N THR A 36 27.15 7.22 31.71
CA THR A 36 27.62 6.37 30.61
C THR A 36 27.19 4.92 30.80
N ILE A 37 27.44 4.36 31.99
CA ILE A 37 27.13 2.96 32.29
C ILE A 37 25.61 2.73 32.34
N THR A 38 24.85 3.63 32.97
CA THR A 38 23.39 3.52 33.00
C THR A 38 22.76 3.72 31.63
N GLY A 39 23.33 4.57 30.78
CA GLY A 39 22.97 4.69 29.36
C GLY A 39 23.11 3.36 28.62
N GLN A 40 24.28 2.72 28.72
CA GLN A 40 24.51 1.38 28.14
C GLN A 40 23.52 0.34 28.68
N MET A 41 23.25 0.36 29.98
CA MET A 41 22.29 -0.57 30.60
C MET A 41 20.85 -0.31 30.12
N LEU A 42 20.48 0.94 29.81
CA LEU A 42 19.19 1.27 29.19
C LEU A 42 19.14 0.81 27.72
N GLU A 43 20.25 0.85 26.98
CA GLU A 43 20.35 0.27 25.64
C GLU A 43 20.25 -1.25 25.66
N GLU A 44 20.96 -1.92 26.57
CA GLU A 44 20.91 -3.37 26.76
C GLU A 44 19.52 -3.85 27.20
N ALA A 45 18.80 -3.03 27.98
CA ALA A 45 17.40 -3.28 28.34
C ALA A 45 16.40 -2.92 27.21
N GLU A 46 16.90 -2.47 26.05
CA GLU A 46 16.11 -1.99 24.91
C GLU A 46 15.13 -0.86 25.24
N GLU A 47 15.44 -0.08 26.26
CA GLU A 47 14.61 1.05 26.69
C GLU A 47 14.99 2.32 25.96
N CYS A 48 16.28 2.54 25.67
CA CYS A 48 16.77 3.63 24.84
C CYS A 48 17.57 3.04 23.68
N ALA A 49 17.15 3.24 22.43
CA ALA A 49 17.98 2.91 21.27
C ALA A 49 18.86 4.12 20.90
N ASP A 50 20.12 3.88 20.54
CA ASP A 50 21.08 4.93 20.15
C ASP A 50 21.21 6.04 21.22
N TYR A 51 21.53 5.65 22.46
CA TYR A 51 21.65 6.57 23.58
C TYR A 51 22.84 7.52 23.39
N MET A 52 22.54 8.81 23.39
CA MET A 52 23.52 9.89 23.28
C MET A 52 23.82 10.46 24.66
N LEU A 53 25.09 10.36 25.07
CA LEU A 53 25.57 10.91 26.34
C LEU A 53 25.66 12.45 26.25
N CYS A 54 25.05 13.15 27.20
CA CYS A 54 24.99 14.61 27.24
C CYS A 54 24.91 15.12 28.70
N PRO A 55 26.00 15.03 29.48
CA PRO A 55 26.01 15.38 30.89
C PRO A 55 26.17 16.89 31.07
N PHE A 56 25.12 17.52 31.59
CA PHE A 56 25.07 18.95 31.83
C PHE A 56 24.33 19.29 33.12
N ARG A 57 24.86 20.26 33.86
CA ARG A 57 24.21 20.88 35.02
C ARG A 57 24.42 22.39 34.94
N GLY A 58 23.35 23.15 35.08
CA GLY A 58 23.40 24.60 34.94
C GLY A 58 22.32 25.32 35.72
N THR A 59 22.27 26.63 35.55
CA THR A 59 21.20 27.49 36.07
C THR A 59 20.49 28.12 34.89
N GLY A 60 19.24 27.73 34.66
CA GLY A 60 18.40 28.22 33.57
C GLY A 60 17.55 29.42 33.95
N ALA A 61 16.48 29.61 33.19
CA ALA A 61 15.54 30.71 33.34
C ALA A 61 14.98 30.78 34.77
N ARG A 62 14.77 32.01 35.27
CA ARG A 62 14.25 32.26 36.63
C ARG A 62 15.12 31.65 37.74
N ARG A 63 16.41 31.43 37.48
CA ARG A 63 17.38 30.79 38.40
C ARG A 63 16.99 29.37 38.82
N ARG A 64 16.29 28.64 37.94
CA ARG A 64 15.99 27.22 38.16
C ARG A 64 17.25 26.40 37.89
N ASN A 65 17.47 25.36 38.68
CA ASN A 65 18.50 24.37 38.36
C ASN A 65 18.03 23.58 37.14
N ILE A 66 18.88 23.45 36.13
CA ILE A 66 18.63 22.66 34.92
C ILE A 66 19.67 21.54 34.83
N GLY A 67 19.30 20.43 34.20
CA GLY A 67 20.23 19.33 34.01
C GLY A 67 19.68 18.20 33.15
N VAL A 68 20.59 17.56 32.43
CA VAL A 68 20.38 16.40 31.56
C VAL A 68 21.66 15.56 31.58
N ASP A 69 21.55 14.25 31.41
CA ASP A 69 22.70 13.34 31.29
C ASP A 69 22.78 12.58 29.98
N GLY A 70 21.65 12.47 29.27
CA GLY A 70 21.62 11.90 27.92
C GLY A 70 20.23 11.87 27.35
N TYR A 71 20.12 11.44 26.10
CA TYR A 71 18.88 11.39 25.37
C TYR A 71 18.88 10.30 24.30
N ALA A 72 17.70 9.92 23.84
CA ALA A 72 17.51 9.00 22.72
C ALA A 72 16.21 9.35 21.98
N PHE A 73 16.29 9.54 20.66
CA PHE A 73 15.12 9.82 19.83
C PHE A 73 14.68 8.56 19.07
N ASP A 74 13.40 8.20 19.18
CA ASP A 74 12.83 7.06 18.47
C ASP A 74 12.02 7.55 17.28
N ASP A 75 12.61 7.43 16.09
CA ASP A 75 11.99 7.81 14.82
C ASP A 75 10.69 7.04 14.52
N ALA A 76 10.53 5.83 15.07
CA ALA A 76 9.43 4.94 14.73
C ALA A 76 8.10 5.40 15.35
N ASP A 77 8.12 5.84 16.61
CA ASP A 77 6.95 6.40 17.30
C ASP A 77 7.03 7.91 17.56
N GLY A 78 8.17 8.53 17.26
CA GLY A 78 8.45 9.95 17.46
C GLY A 78 8.62 10.35 18.93
N SER A 79 8.87 9.39 19.83
CA SER A 79 9.10 9.68 21.25
C SER A 79 10.55 10.09 21.51
N LEU A 80 10.72 11.09 22.37
CA LEU A 80 12.04 11.52 22.85
C LEU A 80 12.22 11.06 24.29
N ARG A 81 13.26 10.28 24.53
CA ARG A 81 13.68 9.83 25.86
C ARG A 81 14.78 10.76 26.34
N VAL A 82 14.63 11.29 27.55
CA VAL A 82 15.61 12.18 28.16
C VAL A 82 15.95 11.64 29.55
N VAL A 83 17.24 11.52 29.84
CA VAL A 83 17.75 10.84 31.02
C VAL A 83 18.45 11.82 31.93
N ILE A 84 18.20 11.71 33.24
CA ILE A 84 18.99 12.32 34.29
C ILE A 84 19.37 11.25 35.31
N THR A 85 20.51 11.43 35.96
CA THR A 85 21.10 10.48 36.90
C THR A 85 21.27 11.08 38.28
N ALA A 86 21.08 10.23 39.30
CA ALA A 86 21.36 10.53 40.70
C ALA A 86 22.36 9.48 41.22
N PHE A 87 23.64 9.84 41.21
CA PHE A 87 24.74 8.98 41.67
C PHE A 87 25.21 9.38 43.07
N TYR A 88 25.18 8.44 44.02
CA TYR A 88 25.64 8.59 45.39
C TYR A 88 27.03 7.97 45.62
N GLY A 89 27.32 6.83 45.00
CA GLY A 89 28.68 6.25 44.90
C GLY A 89 29.29 5.74 46.21
N GLY A 90 28.57 5.79 47.33
CA GLY A 90 29.02 5.26 48.62
C GLY A 90 28.89 3.75 48.74
N ASP A 91 29.70 3.13 49.59
CA ASP A 91 29.64 1.69 49.87
C ASP A 91 28.26 1.28 50.40
N GLU A 92 27.71 2.07 51.32
CA GLU A 92 26.34 1.89 51.83
C GLU A 92 25.32 2.56 50.89
N PRO A 93 24.20 1.89 50.57
CA PRO A 93 23.19 2.43 49.68
C PRO A 93 22.45 3.62 50.31
N THR A 94 22.36 4.72 49.57
CA THR A 94 21.56 5.88 50.00
C THR A 94 20.09 5.68 49.61
N THR A 95 19.16 6.00 50.51
CA THR A 95 17.73 5.95 50.19
C THR A 95 17.31 7.17 49.36
N MET A 96 16.76 6.94 48.16
CA MET A 96 16.15 7.97 47.35
C MET A 96 14.68 8.16 47.75
N THR A 97 14.34 9.37 48.18
CA THR A 97 12.97 9.75 48.56
C THR A 97 12.21 10.31 47.35
N GLN A 98 10.87 10.33 47.41
CA GLN A 98 10.04 10.95 46.37
C GLN A 98 10.40 12.44 46.14
N THR A 99 10.77 13.16 47.20
CA THR A 99 11.20 14.57 47.11
C THR A 99 12.52 14.72 46.36
N ALA A 100 13.46 13.80 46.56
CA ALA A 100 14.74 13.79 45.83
C ALA A 100 14.51 13.51 44.35
N ALA A 101 13.73 12.47 44.02
CA ALA A 101 13.39 12.14 42.63
C ALA A 101 12.64 13.29 41.92
N ARG A 102 11.71 13.97 42.60
CA ARG A 102 11.04 15.17 42.07
C ARG A 102 12.02 16.31 41.79
N THR A 103 13.03 16.48 42.63
CA THR A 103 14.06 17.50 42.44
C THR A 103 14.86 17.23 41.16
N GLU A 104 15.23 15.98 40.89
CA GLU A 104 15.96 15.63 39.66
C GLU A 104 15.08 15.78 38.41
N PHE A 105 13.84 15.27 38.43
CA PHE A 105 12.92 15.48 37.32
C PHE A 105 12.59 16.95 37.06
N ALA A 106 12.56 17.79 38.10
CA ALA A 106 12.36 19.23 37.95
C ALA A 106 13.52 19.91 37.19
N LYS A 107 14.76 19.43 37.37
CA LYS A 107 15.92 19.93 36.59
C LYS A 107 15.80 19.58 35.12
N LEU A 108 15.41 18.34 34.83
CA LEU A 108 15.21 17.86 33.46
C LEU A 108 14.04 18.55 32.77
N THR A 109 12.94 18.75 33.50
CA THR A 109 11.76 19.48 33.02
C THR A 109 12.11 20.95 32.73
N ALA A 110 12.83 21.60 33.65
CA ALA A 110 13.25 22.99 33.47
C ALA A 110 14.18 23.16 32.26
N PHE A 111 15.09 22.20 32.02
CA PHE A 111 15.93 22.19 30.81
C PHE A 111 15.07 22.18 29.54
N ILE A 112 14.14 21.22 29.42
CA ILE A 112 13.26 21.08 28.24
C ILE A 112 12.39 22.33 28.04
N GLU A 113 11.81 22.87 29.11
CA GLU A 113 10.98 24.08 29.06
C GLU A 113 11.78 25.31 28.61
N ASP A 114 13.00 25.48 29.12
CA ASP A 114 13.86 26.62 28.78
C ASP A 114 14.32 26.52 27.31
N THR A 115 14.73 25.33 26.85
CA THR A 115 15.06 25.08 25.42
C THR A 115 13.87 25.37 24.50
N PHE A 116 12.67 24.85 24.80
CA PHE A 116 11.49 25.15 23.97
C PHE A 116 11.04 26.60 24.05
N ALA A 117 11.42 27.34 25.10
CA ALA A 117 11.16 28.76 25.20
C ALA A 117 12.20 29.62 24.44
N ASP A 118 13.18 29.00 23.78
CA ASP A 118 14.30 29.68 23.10
C ASP A 118 15.12 30.52 24.10
N ILE A 119 15.28 30.00 25.32
CA ILE A 119 16.04 30.66 26.39
C ILE A 119 17.40 29.95 26.53
N ASP A 120 18.43 30.57 25.97
CA ASP A 120 19.82 30.07 26.05
C ASP A 120 20.56 30.55 27.32
N ASP A 121 19.85 31.19 28.25
CA ASP A 121 20.42 31.66 29.53
C ASP A 121 20.97 30.46 30.30
N GLY A 122 22.30 30.31 30.29
CA GLY A 122 23.02 29.30 31.06
C GLY A 122 23.55 28.11 30.26
N LEU A 123 23.29 28.01 28.95
CA LEU A 123 23.93 27.02 28.08
C LEU A 123 25.38 27.45 27.70
N PRO A 124 26.29 26.49 27.41
CA PRO A 124 27.63 26.79 26.89
C PRO A 124 27.57 27.48 25.52
N VAL A 125 28.62 28.21 25.14
CA VAL A 125 28.59 29.09 23.96
C VAL A 125 29.03 28.39 22.66
N ASP A 126 29.75 27.26 22.68
CA ASP A 126 30.12 26.47 21.47
C ASP A 126 30.63 25.05 21.81
N ASP A 127 30.43 24.08 20.90
CA ASP A 127 30.97 22.69 20.86
C ASP A 127 30.65 21.74 22.05
N ASP A 128 29.61 22.02 22.85
CA ASP A 128 29.15 21.13 23.92
C ASP A 128 27.98 20.24 23.46
N PRO A 129 27.98 18.92 23.74
CA PRO A 129 26.87 18.01 23.41
C PRO A 129 25.47 18.49 23.87
N VAL A 130 25.41 19.33 24.91
CA VAL A 130 24.14 19.91 25.38
C VAL A 130 23.56 20.94 24.43
N VAL A 131 24.41 21.66 23.69
CA VAL A 131 23.97 22.64 22.68
C VAL A 131 23.41 21.89 21.48
N ASP A 132 24.09 20.83 21.02
CA ASP A 132 23.58 19.95 19.96
C ASP A 132 22.22 19.34 20.34
N PHE A 133 22.07 18.92 21.61
CA PHE A 133 20.79 18.39 22.10
C PHE A 133 19.70 19.46 22.17
N ALA A 134 20.03 20.68 22.58
CA ALA A 134 19.10 21.81 22.60
C ALA A 134 18.60 22.16 21.19
N ASP A 135 19.49 22.22 20.20
CA ASP A 135 19.17 22.43 18.79
C ASP A 135 18.32 21.29 18.21
N LEU A 136 18.61 20.04 18.58
CA LEU A 136 17.81 18.88 18.20
C LEU A 136 16.39 18.98 18.79
N LEU A 137 16.27 19.28 20.08
CA LEU A 137 14.98 19.52 20.74
C LEU A 137 14.17 20.59 20.00
N GLN A 138 14.81 21.72 19.69
CA GLN A 138 14.14 22.85 19.04
C GLN A 138 13.70 22.52 17.61
N SER A 139 14.57 21.90 16.81
CA SER A 139 14.25 21.49 15.43
C SER A 139 13.15 20.42 15.37
N HIS A 140 13.07 19.55 16.38
CA HIS A 140 12.08 18.48 16.46
C HIS A 140 10.83 18.83 17.25
N ARG A 141 10.69 20.04 17.79
CA ARG A 141 9.57 20.48 18.65
C ARG A 141 8.18 20.11 18.14
N THR A 142 7.94 20.24 16.83
CA THR A 142 6.63 19.92 16.21
C THR A 142 6.45 18.44 15.84
N SER A 143 7.54 17.67 15.92
CA SER A 143 7.59 16.26 15.53
C SER A 143 7.63 15.29 16.70
N ILE A 144 8.08 15.76 17.89
CA ILE A 144 8.09 14.99 19.13
C ILE A 144 6.65 14.66 19.51
N SER A 145 6.37 13.36 19.57
CA SER A 145 5.04 12.83 19.84
C SER A 145 4.80 12.62 21.33
N ARG A 146 5.87 12.42 22.12
CA ARG A 146 5.84 12.15 23.56
C ARG A 146 7.23 12.37 24.17
N LEU A 147 7.29 12.85 25.41
CA LEU A 147 8.49 12.90 26.23
C LEU A 147 8.49 11.72 27.22
N ARG A 148 9.59 10.99 27.33
CA ARG A 148 9.80 9.97 28.36
C ARG A 148 11.00 10.35 29.20
N LEU A 149 10.77 10.76 30.44
CA LEU A 149 11.80 11.24 31.34
C LEU A 149 12.28 10.12 32.24
N TYR A 150 13.56 9.78 32.18
CA TYR A 150 14.17 8.71 32.95
C TYR A 150 15.07 9.27 34.06
N LEU A 151 14.92 8.76 35.27
CA LEU A 151 15.82 8.98 36.40
C LEU A 151 16.53 7.67 36.74
N ALA A 152 17.82 7.57 36.44
CA ALA A 152 18.64 6.42 36.83
C ALA A 152 19.41 6.70 38.14
N THR A 153 19.46 5.74 39.06
CA THR A 153 20.13 5.92 40.36
C THR A 153 20.76 4.65 40.91
N ASP A 154 21.84 4.80 41.67
CA ASP A 154 22.39 3.75 42.53
C ASP A 154 21.76 3.73 43.93
N GLY A 155 20.85 4.67 44.23
CA GLY A 155 20.10 4.70 45.48
C GLY A 155 18.98 3.67 45.54
N ILE A 156 18.58 3.30 46.75
CA ILE A 156 17.42 2.41 46.98
C ILE A 156 16.15 3.26 47.10
N LEU A 157 15.11 2.90 46.36
CA LEU A 157 13.82 3.60 46.40
C LEU A 157 13.15 3.42 47.77
N SER A 158 12.66 4.51 48.36
CA SER A 158 11.85 4.41 49.58
C SER A 158 10.49 3.78 49.29
N ASP A 159 9.97 2.93 50.19
CA ASP A 159 8.63 2.29 50.12
C ASP A 159 7.45 3.27 49.93
N ARG A 160 7.69 4.58 50.13
CA ARG A 160 6.69 5.65 50.03
C ARG A 160 6.64 6.32 48.66
N ILE A 161 7.48 5.93 47.71
CA ILE A 161 7.41 6.43 46.33
C ILE A 161 6.10 5.92 45.69
N ARG A 162 5.26 6.85 45.23
CA ARG A 162 4.00 6.57 44.52
C ARG A 162 4.19 6.77 43.02
N ASP A 163 3.31 6.16 42.22
CA ASP A 163 3.22 6.38 40.78
C ASP A 163 3.17 7.87 40.43
N TRP A 164 3.91 8.25 39.37
CA TRP A 164 3.86 9.60 38.83
C TRP A 164 2.64 9.74 37.93
N PRO A 165 1.77 10.76 38.14
CA PRO A 165 0.68 11.01 37.22
C PRO A 165 1.24 11.44 35.87
N ALA A 166 0.60 10.99 34.79
CA ALA A 166 0.83 11.52 33.45
C ALA A 166 0.72 13.05 33.48
N SER A 167 1.68 13.74 32.91
CA SER A 167 1.72 15.20 32.83
C SER A 167 1.94 15.66 31.40
N ASN A 168 1.83 16.96 31.16
CA ASN A 168 2.22 17.57 29.89
C ASN A 168 3.34 18.58 30.17
N ILE A 169 4.41 18.53 29.39
CA ILE A 169 5.45 19.56 29.36
C ILE A 169 5.37 20.24 27.98
N CYS A 170 5.14 21.55 27.96
CA CYS A 170 4.99 22.33 26.72
C CYS A 170 3.95 21.73 25.73
N ASP A 171 2.80 21.28 26.25
CA ASP A 171 1.72 20.60 25.52
C ASP A 171 2.07 19.24 24.91
N ILE A 172 3.24 18.69 25.25
CA ILE A 172 3.66 17.34 24.86
C ILE A 172 3.35 16.38 26.02
N PRO A 173 2.67 15.24 25.78
CA PRO A 173 2.48 14.20 26.80
C PRO A 173 3.80 13.69 27.35
N THR A 174 3.91 13.58 28.68
CA THR A 174 5.13 13.22 29.39
C THR A 174 4.93 12.08 30.37
N ASP A 175 5.77 11.06 30.27
CA ASP A 175 5.87 9.93 31.20
C ASP A 175 7.16 10.02 32.03
N PHE A 176 7.12 9.54 33.28
CA PHE A 176 8.27 9.52 34.20
C PHE A 176 8.63 8.09 34.58
N HIS A 177 9.91 7.75 34.46
CA HIS A 177 10.44 6.42 34.74
C HIS A 177 11.62 6.50 35.70
N ILE A 178 11.56 5.75 36.80
CA ILE A 178 12.71 5.62 37.71
C ILE A 178 13.34 4.24 37.50
N TRP A 179 14.66 4.24 37.38
CA TRP A 179 15.50 3.06 37.18
C TRP A 179 16.52 2.96 38.31
N ASP A 180 16.20 2.14 39.31
CA ASP A 180 17.13 1.77 40.36
C ASP A 180 17.88 0.47 40.00
N MET A 181 18.87 0.11 40.82
CA MET A 181 19.68 -1.09 40.59
C MET A 181 18.86 -2.39 40.63
N SER A 182 17.73 -2.41 41.37
CA SER A 182 16.82 -3.55 41.38
C SER A 182 16.14 -3.73 40.01
N ARG A 183 15.63 -2.63 39.43
CA ARG A 183 14.97 -2.64 38.12
C ARG A 183 15.94 -2.97 36.99
N PHE A 184 17.11 -2.35 36.98
CA PHE A 184 18.16 -2.66 36.01
C PHE A 184 18.54 -4.14 36.03
N ARG A 185 18.77 -4.69 37.23
CA ARG A 185 19.08 -6.10 37.37
C ARG A 185 17.92 -6.99 36.89
N GLY A 186 16.68 -6.63 37.21
CA GLY A 186 15.49 -7.35 36.74
C GLY A 186 15.43 -7.43 35.22
N ALA A 187 15.65 -6.29 34.53
CA ALA A 187 15.68 -6.23 33.07
C ALA A 187 16.82 -7.09 32.49
N LEU A 188 18.05 -6.90 32.97
CA LEU A 188 19.26 -7.54 32.44
C LEU A 188 19.42 -9.03 32.78
N SER A 189 18.75 -9.52 33.83
CA SER A 189 18.81 -10.93 34.24
C SER A 189 17.73 -11.83 33.62
N SER A 190 16.73 -11.24 32.96
CA SER A 190 15.73 -11.98 32.21
C SER A 190 16.35 -12.60 30.94
N GLN A 191 16.00 -13.85 30.59
CA GLN A 191 16.50 -14.49 29.34
C GLN A 191 16.09 -13.73 28.07
N SER A 192 15.09 -12.85 28.16
CA SER A 192 14.64 -11.94 27.11
C SER A 192 15.25 -10.54 27.18
N GLY A 193 15.96 -10.18 28.25
CA GLY A 193 16.48 -8.82 28.50
C GLY A 193 15.43 -7.74 28.79
N ARG A 194 14.14 -8.08 28.92
CA ARG A 194 13.03 -7.11 28.86
C ARG A 194 12.02 -7.25 30.00
N GLU A 195 11.45 -6.11 30.41
CA GLU A 195 10.25 -6.06 31.26
C GLU A 195 9.00 -6.50 30.47
N ALA A 196 8.25 -7.48 31.00
CA ALA A 196 7.11 -8.08 30.32
C ALA A 196 6.02 -7.04 29.99
N LEU A 197 5.64 -6.95 28.71
CA LEU A 197 4.63 -6.00 28.24
C LEU A 197 3.25 -6.62 28.44
N THR A 198 2.52 -6.21 29.47
CA THR A 198 1.15 -6.71 29.71
C THR A 198 0.11 -5.65 29.37
N VAL A 199 -0.74 -5.94 28.40
CA VAL A 199 -1.89 -5.12 28.03
C VAL A 199 -3.12 -5.60 28.78
N ASP A 200 -3.73 -4.72 29.57
CA ASP A 200 -5.00 -4.97 30.26
C ASP A 200 -6.16 -4.34 29.46
N PHE A 201 -6.88 -5.17 28.71
CA PHE A 201 -8.04 -4.76 27.93
C PHE A 201 -9.27 -4.46 28.79
N SER A 202 -9.33 -4.94 30.03
CA SER A 202 -10.48 -4.69 30.91
C SER A 202 -10.63 -3.22 31.25
N GLN A 203 -9.49 -2.52 31.41
CA GLN A 203 -9.40 -1.10 31.70
C GLN A 203 -9.61 -0.25 30.44
N LEU A 204 -9.14 -0.73 29.29
CA LEU A 204 -9.15 0.01 28.02
C LEU A 204 -10.45 -0.16 27.22
N SER A 205 -11.20 -1.23 27.47
CA SER A 205 -12.45 -1.53 26.78
C SER A 205 -13.38 -2.23 27.75
N ASN A 206 -14.32 -1.48 28.34
CA ASN A 206 -15.24 -1.90 29.41
C ASN A 206 -15.55 -3.41 29.44
N GLY A 207 -14.76 -4.17 30.23
CA GLY A 207 -14.87 -5.63 30.39
C GLY A 207 -14.12 -6.50 29.37
N GLY A 208 -13.06 -6.01 28.72
CA GLY A 208 -12.26 -6.71 27.72
C GLY A 208 -12.79 -6.61 26.29
N ILE A 209 -12.02 -7.09 25.31
CA ILE A 209 -12.44 -7.07 23.89
C ILE A 209 -13.10 -8.40 23.48
N PRO A 210 -14.16 -8.39 22.64
CA PRO A 210 -14.77 -9.63 22.14
C PRO A 210 -13.77 -10.51 21.39
N CYS A 211 -13.76 -11.80 21.68
CA CYS A 211 -12.89 -12.76 21.02
C CYS A 211 -13.59 -14.10 20.71
N LEU A 212 -13.10 -14.78 19.68
CA LEU A 212 -13.50 -16.12 19.28
C LEU A 212 -12.25 -17.00 19.20
N GLN A 213 -12.24 -18.11 19.92
CA GLN A 213 -11.15 -19.09 19.80
C GLN A 213 -11.22 -19.77 18.42
N ALA A 214 -10.12 -19.69 17.67
CA ALA A 214 -10.04 -20.17 16.29
C ALA A 214 -9.22 -21.48 16.15
N SER A 215 -8.51 -21.88 17.20
CA SER A 215 -7.74 -23.14 17.24
C SER A 215 -8.52 -24.26 17.95
N LEU A 216 -8.32 -25.50 17.49
CA LEU A 216 -8.84 -26.70 18.16
C LEU A 216 -8.09 -26.95 19.48
N PHE A 217 -8.74 -27.62 20.44
CA PHE A 217 -8.25 -27.83 21.81
C PHE A 217 -6.91 -28.61 21.95
N HIS A 218 -6.23 -28.98 20.85
CA HIS A 218 -5.01 -29.83 20.84
C HIS A 218 -3.90 -29.32 19.90
N SER A 219 -3.87 -28.03 19.55
CA SER A 219 -2.74 -27.45 18.80
C SER A 219 -1.59 -27.02 19.73
N GLU A 220 -0.36 -27.06 19.22
CA GLU A 220 0.87 -26.60 19.92
C GLU A 220 0.87 -25.09 20.24
N TYR A 221 -0.16 -24.36 19.81
CA TYR A 221 -0.38 -22.94 20.10
C TYR A 221 -1.89 -22.64 20.11
N SER A 222 -2.32 -21.58 20.78
CA SER A 222 -3.73 -21.14 20.77
C SER A 222 -3.91 -19.92 19.87
N SER A 223 -5.07 -19.78 19.22
CA SER A 223 -5.36 -18.60 18.41
C SER A 223 -6.77 -18.06 18.62
N TYR A 224 -6.88 -16.74 18.52
CA TYR A 224 -8.11 -15.99 18.72
C TYR A 224 -8.34 -15.01 17.58
N LEU A 225 -9.60 -14.85 17.19
CA LEU A 225 -10.05 -13.76 16.36
C LEU A 225 -10.75 -12.74 17.26
N CYS A 226 -10.25 -11.51 17.27
CA CYS A 226 -10.77 -10.44 18.10
C CYS A 226 -11.28 -9.28 17.24
N VAL A 227 -12.20 -8.50 17.80
CA VAL A 227 -12.60 -7.21 17.24
C VAL A 227 -12.16 -6.14 18.23
N ILE A 228 -11.11 -5.39 17.89
CA ILE A 228 -10.56 -4.35 18.76
C ILE A 228 -11.13 -2.98 18.35
N PRO A 229 -11.68 -2.20 19.30
CA PRO A 229 -12.08 -0.81 19.01
C PRO A 229 -10.88 0.04 18.58
N GLY A 230 -11.10 0.97 17.65
CA GLY A 230 -10.06 1.85 17.12
C GLY A 230 -9.39 2.68 18.22
N ASP A 231 -10.17 3.19 19.18
CA ASP A 231 -9.66 3.91 20.34
C ASP A 231 -8.73 3.06 21.22
N THR A 232 -9.14 1.82 21.50
CA THR A 232 -8.35 0.88 22.31
C THR A 232 -7.02 0.56 21.63
N LEU A 233 -7.04 0.25 20.32
CA LEU A 233 -5.82 -0.02 19.56
C LEU A 233 -4.90 1.21 19.52
N ALA A 234 -5.48 2.39 19.33
CA ALA A 234 -4.74 3.64 19.32
C ALA A 234 -4.06 3.91 20.67
N GLN A 235 -4.76 3.68 21.79
CA GLN A 235 -4.24 3.84 23.16
C GLN A 235 -3.13 2.86 23.49
N ILE A 236 -3.25 1.58 23.11
CA ILE A 236 -2.19 0.58 23.34
C ILE A 236 -0.90 1.03 22.62
N TYR A 237 -1.01 1.46 21.37
CA TYR A 237 0.14 1.98 20.65
C TYR A 237 0.65 3.29 21.24
N ASP A 238 -0.24 4.13 21.78
CA ASP A 238 0.15 5.33 22.49
C ASP A 238 1.00 5.01 23.72
N SER A 239 0.62 4.02 24.52
CA SER A 239 1.35 3.64 25.73
C SER A 239 2.69 2.97 25.43
N TYR A 240 2.70 1.99 24.52
CA TYR A 240 3.87 1.11 24.33
C TYR A 240 4.74 1.51 23.13
N GLY A 241 4.21 2.24 22.17
CA GLY A 241 4.98 2.78 21.04
C GLY A 241 5.61 1.71 20.15
N SER A 242 6.87 1.93 19.77
CA SER A 242 7.67 1.04 18.91
C SER A 242 7.80 -0.37 19.47
N ARG A 243 7.80 -0.54 20.80
CA ARG A 243 7.85 -1.85 21.48
C ARG A 243 6.73 -2.80 21.07
N LEU A 244 5.58 -2.28 20.66
CA LEU A 244 4.44 -3.08 20.18
C LEU A 244 4.68 -3.66 18.77
N LEU A 245 5.66 -3.14 18.03
CA LEU A 245 5.90 -3.44 16.61
C LEU A 245 7.23 -4.19 16.36
N GLU A 246 8.01 -4.51 17.39
CA GLU A 246 9.34 -5.13 17.27
C GLU A 246 9.29 -6.52 16.60
N GLY A 247 8.22 -7.28 16.82
CA GLY A 247 8.00 -8.57 16.14
C GLY A 247 7.74 -8.46 14.62
N ASN A 248 7.65 -7.25 14.07
CA ASN A 248 7.44 -7.01 12.65
C ASN A 248 8.77 -6.97 11.90
N VAL A 249 8.91 -7.80 10.86
CA VAL A 249 10.11 -7.83 9.98
C VAL A 249 10.30 -6.55 9.15
N ARG A 250 9.32 -5.65 9.15
CA ARG A 250 9.44 -4.32 8.53
C ARG A 250 9.51 -3.27 9.62
N SER A 251 10.65 -2.58 9.70
CA SER A 251 10.71 -1.28 10.38
C SER A 251 9.62 -0.36 9.82
N PHE A 252 9.03 0.47 10.68
CA PHE A 252 7.91 1.33 10.31
C PHE A 252 8.30 2.23 9.12
N LEU A 253 7.81 1.88 7.93
CA LEU A 253 7.98 2.68 6.72
C LEU A 253 7.18 3.98 6.88
N GLY A 254 7.92 5.06 7.17
CA GLY A 254 7.59 6.48 7.24
C GLY A 254 6.17 7.00 6.90
N LYS A 255 5.87 8.17 7.47
CA LYS A 255 4.58 8.90 7.47
C LYS A 255 3.96 9.23 6.08
N THR A 256 4.59 8.88 4.96
CA THR A 256 4.28 9.37 3.59
C THR A 256 3.81 8.33 2.57
N GLY A 257 3.47 7.10 2.97
CA GLY A 257 2.96 6.07 2.07
C GLY A 257 1.55 6.33 1.52
N LYS A 258 1.29 5.98 0.24
CA LYS A 258 -0.07 6.02 -0.38
C LYS A 258 -1.13 5.26 0.44
N VAL A 259 -0.73 4.16 1.07
CA VAL A 259 -1.60 3.33 1.92
C VAL A 259 -2.04 4.10 3.17
N ASN A 260 -1.11 4.74 3.87
CA ASN A 260 -1.41 5.54 5.06
C ASN A 260 -2.40 6.68 4.73
N LYS A 261 -2.27 7.28 3.54
CA LYS A 261 -3.19 8.33 3.08
C LYS A 261 -4.61 7.81 2.88
N ALA A 262 -4.78 6.62 2.31
CA ALA A 262 -6.09 5.99 2.12
C ALA A 262 -6.71 5.54 3.45
N ILE A 263 -5.91 4.98 4.37
CA ILE A 263 -6.36 4.62 5.73
C ILE A 263 -6.84 5.89 6.45
N ARG A 264 -6.06 6.97 6.44
CA ARG A 264 -6.45 8.26 7.04
C ARG A 264 -7.72 8.83 6.39
N GLU A 265 -7.85 8.76 5.07
CA GLU A 265 -9.07 9.22 4.40
C GLU A 265 -10.31 8.44 4.84
N THR A 266 -10.18 7.12 5.02
CA THR A 266 -11.26 6.27 5.56
C THR A 266 -11.62 6.68 6.99
N ILE A 267 -10.63 6.89 7.86
CA ILE A 267 -10.85 7.35 9.26
C ILE A 267 -11.66 8.65 9.27
N LEU A 268 -11.35 9.60 8.39
CA LEU A 268 -11.94 10.94 8.39
C LEU A 268 -13.30 11.02 7.68
N ARG A 269 -13.55 10.19 6.66
CA ARG A 269 -14.74 10.29 5.80
C ARG A 269 -15.75 9.18 5.99
N GLU A 270 -15.28 7.96 6.22
CA GLU A 270 -16.10 6.75 6.25
C GLU A 270 -15.68 5.81 7.41
N PRO A 271 -15.64 6.29 8.68
CA PRO A 271 -15.14 5.51 9.81
C PRO A 271 -15.93 4.21 10.04
N GLU A 272 -17.23 4.21 9.76
CA GLU A 272 -18.09 3.01 9.91
C GLU A 272 -17.73 1.90 8.92
N MET A 273 -17.13 2.24 7.78
CA MET A 273 -16.66 1.28 6.77
C MET A 273 -15.25 0.77 7.06
N PHE A 274 -14.59 1.25 8.12
CA PHE A 274 -13.18 0.93 8.39
C PHE A 274 -12.95 -0.58 8.53
N PHE A 275 -13.85 -1.29 9.21
CA PHE A 275 -13.78 -2.75 9.35
C PHE A 275 -13.83 -3.47 7.98
N ALA A 276 -14.57 -2.94 7.02
CA ALA A 276 -14.71 -3.53 5.68
C ALA A 276 -13.54 -3.17 4.74
N PHE A 277 -12.96 -1.98 4.89
CA PHE A 277 -11.88 -1.49 4.03
C PHE A 277 -10.48 -1.85 4.53
N ASN A 278 -10.33 -2.11 5.83
CA ASN A 278 -9.05 -2.45 6.44
C ASN A 278 -8.90 -3.98 6.60
N ASN A 279 -7.70 -4.49 6.32
CA ASN A 279 -7.39 -5.92 6.44
C ASN A 279 -7.20 -6.41 7.88
N GLY A 280 -7.21 -5.51 8.87
CA GLY A 280 -6.96 -5.82 10.27
C GLY A 280 -5.47 -5.86 10.65
N ILE A 281 -5.21 -6.44 11.81
CA ILE A 281 -3.86 -6.63 12.37
C ILE A 281 -3.64 -8.12 12.71
N SER A 282 -2.39 -8.57 12.62
CA SER A 282 -1.96 -9.86 13.17
C SER A 282 -1.03 -9.61 14.34
N ALA A 283 -1.32 -10.26 15.47
CA ALA A 283 -0.58 -10.11 16.70
C ALA A 283 -0.19 -11.46 17.32
N THR A 284 0.87 -11.46 18.12
CA THR A 284 1.32 -12.58 18.94
C THR A 284 1.34 -12.17 20.41
N ALA A 285 1.19 -13.14 21.32
CA ALA A 285 1.31 -12.95 22.76
C ALA A 285 1.91 -14.21 23.39
N SER A 286 2.61 -14.07 24.53
CA SER A 286 3.13 -15.22 25.29
C SER A 286 2.00 -15.91 26.06
N THR A 287 1.16 -15.13 26.74
CA THR A 287 0.00 -15.61 27.48
C THR A 287 -1.20 -14.67 27.34
N VAL A 288 -2.40 -15.19 27.57
CA VAL A 288 -3.65 -14.42 27.53
C VAL A 288 -4.60 -14.85 28.64
N VAL A 289 -5.41 -13.91 29.13
CA VAL A 289 -6.55 -14.19 30.01
C VAL A 289 -7.83 -13.97 29.24
N VAL A 290 -8.69 -15.00 29.19
CA VAL A 290 -9.98 -14.95 28.52
C VAL A 290 -11.08 -15.30 29.51
N GLU A 291 -12.11 -14.47 29.56
CA GLU A 291 -13.28 -14.70 30.39
C GLU A 291 -14.50 -15.06 29.54
N GLN A 292 -15.32 -15.97 30.06
CA GLN A 292 -16.61 -16.32 29.46
C GLN A 292 -17.70 -15.43 30.05
N THR A 293 -18.37 -14.66 29.21
CA THR A 293 -19.51 -13.84 29.60
C THR A 293 -20.80 -14.38 28.97
N PRO A 294 -21.99 -13.98 29.45
CA PRO A 294 -23.26 -14.34 28.80
C PRO A 294 -23.34 -13.93 27.32
N ASN A 295 -22.54 -12.94 26.90
CA ASN A 295 -22.48 -12.42 25.54
C ASN A 295 -21.32 -13.02 24.70
N GLY A 296 -20.64 -14.05 25.22
CA GLY A 296 -19.51 -14.72 24.57
C GLY A 296 -18.16 -14.50 25.27
N SER A 297 -17.09 -15.04 24.67
CA SER A 297 -15.73 -14.92 25.20
C SER A 297 -15.19 -13.50 25.05
N ARG A 298 -14.46 -13.02 26.06
CA ARG A 298 -13.77 -11.74 26.03
C ARG A 298 -12.30 -11.90 26.43
N LEU A 299 -11.41 -11.28 25.67
CA LEU A 299 -10.00 -11.16 25.99
C LEU A 299 -9.82 -10.04 27.02
N ILE A 300 -9.32 -10.41 28.20
CA ILE A 300 -9.12 -9.52 29.34
C ILE A 300 -7.71 -8.95 29.35
N SER A 301 -6.70 -9.79 29.15
CA SER A 301 -5.31 -9.34 29.07
C SER A 301 -4.47 -10.19 28.14
N ALA A 302 -3.36 -9.62 27.66
CA ALA A 302 -2.34 -10.30 26.89
C ALA A 302 -0.95 -9.85 27.33
N THR A 303 -0.06 -10.82 27.59
CA THR A 303 1.34 -10.57 27.94
C THR A 303 2.23 -10.76 26.70
N ASP A 304 3.23 -9.91 26.59
CA ASP A 304 4.14 -9.76 25.44
C ASP A 304 3.40 -9.63 24.11
N LEU A 305 2.37 -8.77 24.11
CA LEU A 305 1.61 -8.47 22.91
C LEU A 305 2.50 -7.80 21.86
N GLN A 306 2.55 -8.37 20.66
CA GLN A 306 3.36 -7.90 19.54
C GLN A 306 2.55 -7.89 18.25
N ILE A 307 2.51 -6.77 17.53
CA ILE A 307 1.85 -6.65 16.23
C ILE A 307 2.85 -6.95 15.12
N VAL A 308 2.77 -8.17 14.59
CA VAL A 308 3.65 -8.68 13.53
C VAL A 308 3.21 -8.28 12.12
N ASN A 309 1.95 -7.83 11.95
CA ASN A 309 1.43 -7.21 10.73
C ASN A 309 0.32 -6.22 11.06
N GLY A 310 0.28 -5.09 10.35
CA GLY A 310 -0.72 -4.04 10.57
C GLY A 310 -0.19 -2.79 11.29
N GLY A 311 1.13 -2.63 11.45
CA GLY A 311 1.72 -1.43 12.05
C GLY A 311 1.30 -0.11 11.39
N GLN A 312 1.05 -0.10 10.08
CA GLN A 312 0.51 1.07 9.37
C GLN A 312 -0.93 1.42 9.80
N THR A 313 -1.78 0.41 10.01
CA THR A 313 -3.15 0.60 10.52
C THR A 313 -3.10 1.21 11.92
N THR A 314 -2.34 0.57 12.82
CA THR A 314 -2.20 0.99 14.22
C THR A 314 -1.66 2.41 14.34
N ALA A 315 -0.55 2.73 13.67
CA ALA A 315 0.04 4.05 13.71
C ALA A 315 -0.85 5.13 13.07
N SER A 316 -1.56 4.80 11.97
CA SER A 316 -2.46 5.76 11.31
C SER A 316 -3.64 6.13 12.21
N LEU A 317 -4.18 5.19 13.00
CA LEU A 317 -5.24 5.47 13.97
C LEU A 317 -4.76 6.44 15.05
N THR A 318 -3.63 6.12 15.71
CA THR A 318 -3.07 6.96 16.78
C THR A 318 -2.69 8.35 16.28
N PHE A 319 -2.02 8.44 15.12
CA PHE A 319 -1.60 9.72 14.56
C PHE A 319 -2.78 10.59 14.14
N THR A 320 -3.80 10.01 13.49
CA THR A 320 -5.00 10.76 13.07
C THR A 320 -5.77 11.26 14.28
N LYS A 321 -5.88 10.45 15.34
CA LYS A 321 -6.48 10.88 16.62
C LYS A 321 -5.72 12.04 17.25
N ARG A 322 -4.39 11.99 17.32
CA ARG A 322 -3.55 13.06 17.92
C ARG A 322 -3.57 14.35 17.12
N ARG A 323 -3.32 14.25 15.81
CA ARG A 323 -3.15 15.42 14.94
C ARG A 323 -4.48 16.10 14.62
N ASP A 324 -5.48 15.29 14.27
CA ASP A 324 -6.74 15.78 13.73
C ASP A 324 -7.86 15.76 14.78
N GLY A 325 -7.60 15.30 16.01
CA GLY A 325 -8.61 15.21 17.08
C GLY A 325 -9.77 14.27 16.74
N SER A 326 -9.54 13.30 15.85
CA SER A 326 -10.61 12.49 15.26
C SER A 326 -11.22 11.51 16.26
N ASP A 327 -12.54 11.35 16.18
CA ASP A 327 -13.29 10.33 16.92
C ASP A 327 -13.10 8.96 16.27
N LEU A 328 -12.58 7.98 17.01
CA LEU A 328 -12.40 6.60 16.56
C LEU A 328 -13.47 5.65 17.10
N SER A 329 -14.51 6.16 17.75
CA SER A 329 -15.55 5.36 18.42
C SER A 329 -16.31 4.43 17.48
N ALA A 330 -16.47 4.84 16.21
CA ALA A 330 -17.14 4.06 15.16
C ALA A 330 -16.21 3.08 14.44
N ILE A 331 -14.91 3.05 14.78
CA ILE A 331 -13.91 2.23 14.11
C ILE A 331 -13.70 0.93 14.88
N PHE A 332 -13.74 -0.18 14.15
CA PHE A 332 -13.40 -1.51 14.65
C PHE A 332 -12.37 -2.16 13.74
N VAL A 333 -11.40 -2.85 14.33
CA VAL A 333 -10.30 -3.50 13.62
C VAL A 333 -10.33 -4.99 13.92
N GLN A 334 -10.25 -5.81 12.87
CA GLN A 334 -10.08 -7.26 13.03
C GLN A 334 -8.66 -7.55 13.54
N MET A 335 -8.52 -8.34 14.60
CA MET A 335 -7.23 -8.80 15.10
C MET A 335 -7.15 -10.32 15.09
N LYS A 336 -6.12 -10.87 14.44
CA LYS A 336 -5.76 -12.29 14.56
C LYS A 336 -4.65 -12.42 15.60
N LEU A 337 -4.97 -12.97 16.77
CA LEU A 337 -4.04 -13.16 17.88
C LEU A 337 -3.56 -14.62 17.93
N SER A 338 -2.25 -14.83 17.93
CA SER A 338 -1.63 -16.15 18.12
C SER A 338 -0.87 -16.18 19.45
N VAL A 339 -1.30 -17.05 20.36
CA VAL A 339 -0.67 -17.24 21.66
C VAL A 339 0.40 -18.32 21.52
N VAL A 340 1.65 -17.90 21.63
CA VAL A 340 2.83 -18.71 21.35
C VAL A 340 3.59 -18.94 22.66
N PRO A 341 3.72 -20.21 23.11
CA PRO A 341 4.53 -20.53 24.27
C PRO A 341 5.98 -20.05 24.12
N GLU A 342 6.61 -19.69 25.23
CA GLU A 342 7.94 -19.08 25.25
C GLU A 342 8.99 -19.98 24.57
N GLU A 343 8.88 -21.30 24.71
CA GLU A 343 9.78 -22.28 24.11
C GLU A 343 9.74 -22.30 22.57
N LEU A 344 8.61 -21.86 21.98
CA LEU A 344 8.39 -21.85 20.54
C LEU A 344 8.51 -20.44 19.93
N SER A 345 8.59 -19.41 20.78
CA SER A 345 8.60 -17.99 20.40
C SER A 345 9.65 -17.66 19.33
N GLY A 346 10.90 -18.06 19.55
CA GLY A 346 12.03 -17.79 18.66
C GLY A 346 11.94 -18.43 17.26
N THR A 347 11.04 -19.40 17.06
CA THR A 347 10.86 -20.05 15.76
C THR A 347 9.51 -19.74 15.10
N LEU A 348 8.43 -19.63 15.88
CA LEU A 348 7.08 -19.42 15.36
C LEU A 348 6.80 -17.95 15.07
N ILE A 349 7.21 -17.01 15.92
CA ILE A 349 6.93 -15.58 15.71
C ILE A 349 7.52 -15.07 14.38
N PRO A 350 8.80 -15.37 14.03
CA PRO A 350 9.35 -14.97 12.73
C PRO A 350 8.59 -15.55 11.54
N LYS A 351 8.15 -16.82 11.62
CA LYS A 351 7.35 -17.46 10.57
C LYS A 351 5.97 -16.81 10.45
N ILE A 352 5.30 -16.56 11.57
CA ILE A 352 3.98 -15.89 11.57
C ILE A 352 4.12 -14.50 10.92
N SER A 353 5.14 -13.74 11.31
CA SER A 353 5.45 -12.42 10.74
C SER A 353 5.73 -12.50 9.24
N GLU A 354 6.56 -13.45 8.81
CA GLU A 354 6.88 -13.69 7.40
C GLU A 354 5.61 -14.03 6.58
N TYR A 355 4.79 -14.97 7.04
CA TYR A 355 3.60 -15.40 6.30
C TYR A 355 2.47 -14.36 6.32
N ALA A 356 2.30 -13.59 7.39
CA ALA A 356 1.35 -12.49 7.45
C ALA A 356 1.69 -11.39 6.42
N ASN A 357 2.98 -11.23 6.08
CA ASN A 357 3.47 -10.25 5.11
C ASN A 357 3.58 -10.78 3.66
N LYS A 358 3.39 -12.09 3.41
CA LYS A 358 3.56 -12.75 2.10
C LYS A 358 2.34 -12.68 1.17
N GLN A 359 1.29 -11.95 1.50
CA GLN A 359 0.15 -11.79 0.58
C GLN A 359 0.54 -10.98 -0.66
N ASN A 360 0.28 -11.52 -1.85
CA ASN A 360 0.54 -10.81 -3.10
C ASN A 360 -0.32 -9.55 -3.18
N LYS A 361 0.31 -8.40 -3.46
CA LYS A 361 -0.41 -7.17 -3.75
C LYS A 361 -1.30 -7.37 -4.99
N VAL A 362 -2.62 -7.17 -4.84
CA VAL A 362 -3.54 -7.04 -5.97
C VAL A 362 -3.27 -5.71 -6.66
N SER A 363 -3.00 -5.72 -7.96
CA SER A 363 -2.72 -4.49 -8.71
C SER A 363 -4.02 -3.76 -9.08
N ASP A 364 -3.96 -2.44 -9.28
CA ASP A 364 -5.12 -1.66 -9.76
C ASP A 364 -5.63 -2.20 -11.11
N SER A 365 -4.71 -2.76 -11.91
CA SER A 365 -5.05 -3.43 -13.17
C SER A 365 -5.88 -4.70 -12.98
N ASP A 366 -5.71 -5.41 -11.85
CA ASP A 366 -6.49 -6.59 -11.51
C ASP A 366 -7.90 -6.20 -11.04
N LEU A 367 -8.04 -5.10 -10.29
CA LEU A 367 -9.35 -4.57 -9.89
C LEU A 367 -10.15 -4.08 -11.11
N PHE A 368 -9.49 -3.44 -12.08
CA PHE A 368 -10.13 -2.95 -13.29
C PHE A 368 -10.53 -4.08 -14.28
N SER A 369 -10.10 -5.33 -14.07
CA SER A 369 -10.44 -6.46 -14.94
C SER A 369 -11.93 -6.61 -15.22
N ASN A 370 -12.78 -6.23 -14.26
CA ASN A 370 -14.23 -6.44 -14.34
C ASN A 370 -14.99 -5.34 -15.10
N HIS A 371 -14.31 -4.28 -15.54
CA HIS A 371 -14.92 -3.23 -16.34
C HIS A 371 -15.54 -3.79 -17.65
N GLU A 372 -16.69 -3.24 -18.06
CA GLU A 372 -17.48 -3.72 -19.22
C GLU A 372 -16.65 -3.79 -20.51
N TYR A 373 -15.80 -2.79 -20.74
CA TYR A 373 -14.83 -2.78 -21.85
C TYR A 373 -14.02 -4.08 -21.97
N HIS A 374 -13.43 -4.54 -20.87
CA HIS A 374 -12.58 -5.73 -20.90
C HIS A 374 -13.39 -7.01 -21.12
N ARG A 375 -14.61 -7.08 -20.59
CA ARG A 375 -15.54 -8.19 -20.85
C ARG A 375 -15.96 -8.22 -22.31
N LYS A 376 -16.23 -7.06 -22.91
CA LYS A 376 -16.56 -6.94 -24.33
C LYS A 376 -15.38 -7.36 -25.21
N LEU A 377 -14.16 -6.93 -24.87
CA LEU A 377 -12.98 -7.31 -25.63
C LEU A 377 -12.68 -8.81 -25.54
N GLU A 378 -12.89 -9.40 -24.36
CA GLU A 378 -12.82 -10.86 -24.17
C GLU A 378 -13.83 -11.58 -25.08
N GLU A 379 -15.11 -11.16 -25.09
CA GLU A 379 -16.15 -11.68 -25.97
C GLU A 379 -15.75 -11.62 -27.45
N LEU A 380 -15.30 -10.45 -27.91
CA LEU A 380 -14.84 -10.23 -29.29
C LEU A 380 -13.66 -11.16 -29.64
N SER A 381 -12.71 -11.33 -28.70
CA SER A 381 -11.53 -12.19 -28.87
C SER A 381 -11.87 -13.67 -29.05
N ARG A 382 -12.96 -14.13 -28.42
CA ARG A 382 -13.43 -15.52 -28.53
C ARG A 382 -14.26 -15.73 -29.80
N ARG A 383 -15.05 -14.73 -30.20
CA ARG A 383 -15.93 -14.79 -31.37
C ARG A 383 -15.20 -14.57 -32.69
N ILE A 384 -14.32 -13.58 -32.78
CA ILE A 384 -13.67 -13.17 -34.03
C ILE A 384 -12.48 -14.06 -34.30
N LYS A 385 -12.54 -14.79 -35.42
CA LYS A 385 -11.49 -15.70 -35.85
C LYS A 385 -10.53 -15.01 -36.82
N ALA A 386 -9.23 -15.17 -36.57
CA ALA A 386 -8.19 -14.76 -37.49
C ALA A 386 -8.16 -15.72 -38.70
N PRO A 387 -7.98 -15.20 -39.92
CA PRO A 387 -7.91 -16.04 -41.10
C PRO A 387 -6.70 -16.98 -41.05
N PRO A 388 -6.80 -18.19 -41.63
CA PRO A 388 -5.66 -19.10 -41.71
C PRO A 388 -4.51 -18.50 -42.53
N THR A 389 -3.27 -18.68 -42.08
CA THR A 389 -2.06 -18.19 -42.77
C THR A 389 -1.01 -19.28 -42.93
N ASN A 390 -0.04 -19.07 -43.83
CA ASN A 390 1.11 -19.97 -44.06
C ASN A 390 0.73 -21.45 -44.31
N GLY A 391 -0.35 -21.69 -45.06
CA GLY A 391 -0.82 -23.04 -45.39
C GLY A 391 -1.64 -23.73 -44.28
N ALA A 392 -1.92 -23.04 -43.18
CA ALA A 392 -2.86 -23.54 -42.17
C ALA A 392 -4.27 -23.69 -42.77
N GLN A 393 -4.96 -24.77 -42.43
CA GLN A 393 -6.33 -25.03 -42.90
C GLN A 393 -7.41 -24.55 -41.91
N ARG A 394 -7.02 -24.24 -40.67
CA ARG A 394 -7.95 -23.82 -39.61
C ARG A 394 -7.68 -22.38 -39.20
N PRO A 395 -8.73 -21.60 -38.94
CA PRO A 395 -8.57 -20.27 -38.39
C PRO A 395 -8.18 -20.35 -36.91
N THR A 396 -7.49 -19.31 -36.42
CA THR A 396 -7.06 -19.21 -35.01
C THR A 396 -7.77 -18.06 -34.31
N SER A 397 -7.56 -17.91 -33.01
CA SER A 397 -8.11 -16.83 -32.19
C SER A 397 -7.00 -15.99 -31.55
N TRP A 398 -7.13 -14.67 -31.67
CA TRP A 398 -6.39 -13.76 -30.81
C TRP A 398 -7.01 -13.79 -29.42
N PHE A 399 -6.37 -14.49 -28.49
CA PHE A 399 -6.89 -14.70 -27.15
C PHE A 399 -6.63 -13.45 -26.30
N TYR A 400 -7.68 -12.79 -25.83
CA TYR A 400 -7.54 -11.74 -24.84
C TYR A 400 -7.57 -12.31 -23.42
N GLU A 401 -6.56 -11.98 -22.61
CA GLU A 401 -6.44 -12.34 -21.20
C GLU A 401 -6.84 -11.14 -20.33
N ARG A 402 -8.07 -11.19 -19.83
CA ARG A 402 -8.66 -10.16 -18.97
C ARG A 402 -8.23 -10.30 -17.51
N ALA A 403 -8.05 -11.52 -17.02
CA ALA A 403 -7.54 -11.79 -15.67
C ALA A 403 -6.16 -12.44 -15.77
N LYS A 404 -5.22 -12.01 -14.94
CA LYS A 404 -3.84 -12.51 -14.99
C LYS A 404 -3.80 -14.03 -14.85
N GLY A 405 -3.18 -14.73 -15.81
CA GLY A 405 -3.06 -16.17 -15.83
C GLY A 405 -4.30 -16.93 -16.31
N GLN A 406 -5.31 -16.24 -16.84
CA GLN A 406 -6.53 -16.87 -17.38
C GLN A 406 -6.21 -17.95 -18.42
N TYR A 407 -5.30 -17.70 -19.35
CA TYR A 407 -4.91 -18.69 -20.37
C TYR A 407 -4.33 -19.97 -19.72
N ARG A 408 -3.51 -19.80 -18.68
CA ARG A 408 -2.92 -20.92 -17.94
C ARG A 408 -3.99 -21.67 -17.14
N ILE A 409 -4.95 -20.97 -16.55
CA ILE A 409 -6.04 -21.58 -15.77
C ILE A 409 -6.96 -22.40 -16.68
N GLU A 410 -7.33 -21.87 -17.84
CA GLU A 410 -8.15 -22.59 -18.82
C GLU A 410 -7.47 -23.89 -19.27
N THR A 411 -6.16 -23.85 -19.52
CA THR A 411 -5.39 -25.05 -19.92
C THR A 411 -5.03 -26.00 -18.78
N ALA A 412 -5.07 -25.57 -17.51
CA ALA A 412 -4.62 -26.38 -16.38
C ALA A 412 -5.51 -27.59 -16.09
N LYS A 413 -6.80 -27.53 -16.44
CA LYS A 413 -7.77 -28.61 -16.23
C LYS A 413 -7.96 -29.51 -17.46
N MET A 414 -7.33 -29.18 -18.58
CA MET A 414 -7.46 -29.90 -19.85
C MET A 414 -6.54 -31.12 -19.89
N SER A 415 -6.98 -32.19 -20.53
CA SER A 415 -6.11 -33.30 -20.90
C SER A 415 -5.00 -32.85 -21.88
N PRO A 416 -3.90 -33.60 -22.04
CA PRO A 416 -2.82 -33.23 -22.97
C PRO A 416 -3.31 -32.96 -24.40
N THR A 417 -4.25 -33.77 -24.89
CA THR A 417 -4.84 -33.63 -26.23
C THR A 417 -5.72 -32.39 -26.36
N GLU A 418 -6.56 -32.11 -25.36
CA GLU A 418 -7.39 -30.90 -25.32
C GLU A 418 -6.53 -29.65 -25.23
N LYS A 419 -5.48 -29.68 -24.42
CA LYS A 419 -4.53 -28.58 -24.30
C LYS A 419 -3.80 -28.32 -25.62
N GLN A 420 -3.34 -29.37 -26.31
CA GLN A 420 -2.69 -29.22 -27.61
C GLN A 420 -3.64 -28.61 -28.66
N ARG A 421 -4.91 -29.04 -28.66
CA ARG A 421 -5.94 -28.45 -29.53
C ARG A 421 -6.22 -26.99 -29.17
N PHE A 422 -6.33 -26.67 -27.88
CA PHE A 422 -6.54 -25.30 -27.41
C PHE A 422 -5.38 -24.38 -27.79
N GLU A 423 -4.13 -24.82 -27.61
CA GLU A 423 -2.94 -24.05 -27.99
C GLU A 423 -2.80 -23.89 -29.51
N ALA A 424 -3.29 -24.85 -30.30
CA ALA A 424 -3.37 -24.73 -31.75
C ALA A 424 -4.45 -23.71 -32.19
N ASP A 425 -5.61 -23.71 -31.55
CA ASP A 425 -6.71 -22.77 -31.83
C ASP A 425 -6.41 -21.36 -31.27
N ASN A 426 -5.61 -21.27 -30.21
CA ASN A 426 -5.25 -20.03 -29.51
C ASN A 426 -3.72 -19.91 -29.31
N PRO A 427 -2.94 -19.67 -30.37
CA PRO A 427 -1.49 -19.62 -30.28
C PRO A 427 -0.99 -18.57 -29.27
N LYS A 428 0.09 -18.86 -28.53
CA LYS A 428 0.69 -17.90 -27.58
C LYS A 428 1.14 -16.59 -28.23
N LEU A 429 1.54 -16.63 -29.50
CA LEU A 429 1.88 -15.43 -30.29
C LEU A 429 0.67 -14.54 -30.63
N GLN A 430 -0.56 -15.04 -30.39
CA GLN A 430 -1.82 -14.33 -30.53
C GLN A 430 -2.52 -14.09 -29.18
N LEU A 431 -1.82 -14.30 -28.06
CA LEU A 431 -2.29 -13.94 -26.71
C LEU A 431 -2.06 -12.45 -26.47
N LEU A 432 -3.07 -11.70 -26.01
CA LEU A 432 -2.95 -10.30 -25.60
C LEU A 432 -3.37 -10.15 -24.14
N THR A 433 -2.48 -9.64 -23.30
CA THR A 433 -2.83 -9.26 -21.92
C THR A 433 -3.37 -7.82 -21.87
N LYS A 434 -4.06 -7.45 -20.79
CA LYS A 434 -4.46 -6.05 -20.52
C LYS A 434 -3.29 -5.06 -20.57
N THR A 435 -2.13 -5.46 -20.02
CA THR A 435 -0.93 -4.63 -20.01
C THR A 435 -0.31 -4.52 -21.40
N ASP A 436 -0.36 -5.58 -22.22
CA ASP A 436 0.05 -5.51 -23.63
C ASP A 436 -0.84 -4.55 -24.39
N LEU A 437 -2.15 -4.67 -24.23
CA LEU A 437 -3.12 -3.80 -24.87
C LEU A 437 -2.87 -2.33 -24.51
N ALA A 438 -2.71 -2.01 -23.22
CA ALA A 438 -2.42 -0.65 -22.78
C ALA A 438 -1.10 -0.13 -23.33
N LYS A 439 -0.05 -0.98 -23.40
CA LYS A 439 1.26 -0.62 -23.99
C LYS A 439 1.09 -0.26 -25.46
N ILE A 440 0.50 -1.18 -26.23
CA ILE A 440 0.32 -1.06 -27.68
C ILE A 440 -0.54 0.17 -28.00
N GLU A 441 -1.74 0.27 -27.43
CA GLU A 441 -2.68 1.35 -27.75
C GLU A 441 -2.15 2.71 -27.33
N ASN A 442 -1.48 2.85 -26.18
CA ASN A 442 -0.88 4.14 -25.80
C ASN A 442 0.29 4.53 -26.72
N SER A 443 1.06 3.58 -27.25
CA SER A 443 2.04 3.89 -28.31
C SER A 443 1.34 4.45 -29.55
N TRP A 444 0.26 3.83 -30.02
CA TRP A 444 -0.52 4.31 -31.17
C TRP A 444 -1.20 5.66 -30.93
N ARG A 445 -1.55 5.96 -29.68
CA ARG A 445 -2.08 7.25 -29.24
C ARG A 445 -1.02 8.33 -29.06
N CYS A 446 0.22 8.09 -29.51
CA CYS A 446 1.34 9.03 -29.40
C CYS A 446 1.73 9.35 -27.95
N LEU A 447 1.66 8.37 -27.05
CA LEU A 447 2.06 8.52 -25.63
C LEU A 447 3.26 7.62 -25.24
N PRO A 448 4.37 7.60 -26.00
CA PRO A 448 5.48 6.69 -25.71
C PRO A 448 6.21 7.01 -24.40
N HIS A 449 6.13 8.26 -23.94
CA HIS A 449 6.68 8.69 -22.65
C HIS A 449 5.88 8.13 -21.46
N GLU A 450 4.55 8.01 -21.58
CA GLU A 450 3.71 7.33 -20.57
C GLU A 450 3.97 5.82 -20.54
N VAL A 451 4.14 5.20 -21.72
CA VAL A 451 4.52 3.78 -21.83
C VAL A 451 5.86 3.52 -21.15
N SER A 452 6.82 4.42 -21.31
CA SER A 452 8.17 4.33 -20.72
C SER A 452 8.19 4.47 -19.19
N LYS A 453 7.10 4.93 -18.55
CA LYS A 453 6.98 4.98 -17.07
C LYS A 453 6.71 3.60 -16.44
N GLY A 454 6.51 2.56 -17.26
CA GLY A 454 6.31 1.18 -16.83
C GLY A 454 4.84 0.74 -16.88
N ALA A 455 4.64 -0.58 -16.84
CA ALA A 455 3.35 -1.21 -17.15
C ALA A 455 2.17 -0.69 -16.32
N GLN A 456 2.34 -0.52 -15.00
CA GLN A 456 1.25 -0.07 -14.12
C GLN A 456 0.84 1.38 -14.41
N LYS A 457 1.80 2.32 -14.41
CA LYS A 457 1.52 3.75 -14.69
C LYS A 457 0.89 3.93 -16.08
N ASN A 458 1.40 3.20 -17.08
CA ASN A 458 0.84 3.22 -18.42
C ASN A 458 -0.61 2.67 -18.45
N PHE A 459 -0.88 1.59 -17.70
CA PHE A 459 -2.22 1.02 -17.59
C PHE A 459 -3.21 2.00 -16.93
N ASP A 460 -2.79 2.76 -15.93
CA ASP A 460 -3.63 3.77 -15.29
C ASP A 460 -4.05 4.88 -16.29
N VAL A 461 -3.11 5.33 -17.13
CA VAL A 461 -3.36 6.30 -18.21
C VAL A 461 -4.34 5.73 -19.25
N PHE A 462 -4.15 4.46 -19.63
CA PHE A 462 -5.05 3.77 -20.55
C PHE A 462 -6.46 3.60 -19.97
N SER A 463 -6.57 3.21 -18.70
CA SER A 463 -7.85 2.97 -18.04
C SER A 463 -8.71 4.23 -17.96
N LYS A 464 -8.10 5.38 -17.63
CA LYS A 464 -8.80 6.68 -17.64
C LYS A 464 -9.36 7.04 -19.01
N TYR A 465 -8.58 6.78 -20.06
CA TYR A 465 -9.02 6.98 -21.44
C TYR A 465 -10.20 6.06 -21.78
N ILE A 466 -10.09 4.76 -21.48
CA ILE A 466 -11.15 3.78 -21.75
C ILE A 466 -12.44 4.10 -21.01
N VAL A 467 -12.39 4.51 -19.73
CA VAL A 467 -13.60 4.91 -18.98
C VAL A 467 -14.31 6.07 -19.68
N THR A 468 -13.54 7.06 -20.14
CA THR A 468 -14.08 8.24 -20.83
C THR A 468 -14.69 7.86 -22.17
N GLU A 469 -13.99 7.06 -22.97
CA GLU A 469 -14.44 6.65 -24.30
C GLU A 469 -15.60 5.65 -24.28
N TRP A 470 -15.63 4.74 -23.29
CA TRP A 470 -16.74 3.81 -23.09
C TRP A 470 -18.02 4.56 -22.75
N ALA A 471 -17.93 5.58 -21.89
CA ALA A 471 -19.07 6.39 -21.52
C ALA A 471 -19.59 7.24 -22.70
N SER A 472 -18.69 7.77 -23.53
CA SER A 472 -19.07 8.69 -24.62
C SER A 472 -19.52 7.97 -25.89
N LYS A 473 -18.87 6.87 -26.27
CA LYS A 473 -19.08 6.16 -27.55
C LYS A 473 -18.97 4.63 -27.38
N PRO A 474 -19.91 3.99 -26.66
CA PRO A 474 -19.82 2.55 -26.38
C PRO A 474 -19.94 1.66 -27.63
N LEU A 475 -20.57 2.13 -28.70
CA LEU A 475 -20.76 1.35 -29.95
C LEU A 475 -19.49 1.26 -30.79
N GLN A 476 -18.49 2.10 -30.54
CA GLN A 476 -17.21 2.05 -31.26
C GLN A 476 -16.44 0.76 -30.93
N PHE A 477 -16.70 0.14 -29.77
CA PHE A 477 -16.04 -1.07 -29.29
C PHE A 477 -16.65 -2.34 -29.91
N ASN A 478 -16.52 -2.44 -31.23
CA ASN A 478 -17.11 -3.48 -32.07
C ASN A 478 -16.03 -4.33 -32.77
N ASP A 479 -16.44 -5.14 -33.75
CA ASP A 479 -15.55 -6.05 -34.48
C ASP A 479 -14.39 -5.33 -35.17
N GLU A 480 -14.64 -4.15 -35.74
CA GLU A 480 -13.61 -3.38 -36.42
C GLU A 480 -12.60 -2.80 -35.43
N TYR A 481 -13.06 -2.37 -34.26
CA TYR A 481 -12.17 -1.96 -33.17
C TYR A 481 -11.26 -3.10 -32.71
N PHE A 482 -11.81 -4.30 -32.53
CA PHE A 482 -11.00 -5.47 -32.16
C PHE A 482 -9.97 -5.82 -33.24
N ARG A 483 -10.35 -5.81 -34.52
CA ARG A 483 -9.43 -6.06 -35.64
C ARG A 483 -8.30 -5.03 -35.67
N ARG A 484 -8.60 -3.75 -35.40
CA ARG A 484 -7.58 -2.70 -35.32
C ARG A 484 -6.59 -2.91 -34.19
N ILE A 485 -7.05 -3.26 -32.98
CA ILE A 485 -6.16 -3.64 -31.87
C ILE A 485 -5.23 -4.79 -32.29
N VAL A 486 -5.76 -5.79 -33.00
CA VAL A 486 -4.95 -6.92 -33.46
C VAL A 486 -3.92 -6.46 -34.51
N VAL A 487 -4.30 -5.61 -35.46
CA VAL A 487 -3.35 -5.02 -36.43
C VAL A 487 -2.25 -4.24 -35.71
N HIS A 488 -2.62 -3.41 -34.73
CA HIS A 488 -1.68 -2.70 -33.88
C HIS A 488 -0.70 -3.66 -33.17
N ALA A 489 -1.21 -4.77 -32.63
CA ALA A 489 -0.40 -5.80 -31.99
C ALA A 489 0.54 -6.53 -32.96
N ILE A 490 0.08 -6.85 -34.18
CA ILE A 490 0.90 -7.45 -35.23
C ILE A 490 2.09 -6.55 -35.56
N ILE A 491 1.83 -5.27 -35.80
CA ILE A 491 2.88 -4.28 -36.12
C ILE A 491 3.85 -4.15 -34.94
N PHE A 492 3.33 -3.99 -33.73
CA PHE A 492 4.13 -3.83 -32.52
C PHE A 492 5.06 -5.03 -32.28
N ARG A 493 4.53 -6.26 -32.32
CA ARG A 493 5.30 -7.50 -32.12
C ARG A 493 6.32 -7.73 -33.20
N LYS A 494 5.99 -7.40 -34.45
CA LYS A 494 6.92 -7.53 -35.56
C LYS A 494 8.09 -6.57 -35.41
N LEU A 495 7.84 -5.33 -35.00
CA LEU A 495 8.90 -4.37 -34.69
C LEU A 495 9.73 -4.79 -33.47
N GLU A 496 9.08 -5.27 -32.39
CA GLU A 496 9.80 -5.84 -31.24
C GLU A 496 10.79 -6.91 -31.70
N LYS A 497 10.37 -7.84 -32.56
CA LYS A 497 11.22 -8.92 -33.08
C LYS A 497 12.32 -8.42 -34.02
N LEU A 498 12.09 -7.34 -34.75
CA LEU A 498 13.00 -6.81 -35.76
C LEU A 498 14.26 -6.17 -35.15
N ILE A 499 14.09 -5.33 -34.11
CA ILE A 499 15.16 -4.46 -33.60
C ILE A 499 16.44 -5.23 -33.20
N PRO A 500 16.37 -6.38 -32.50
CA PRO A 500 17.57 -7.13 -32.14
C PRO A 500 18.46 -7.57 -33.30
N ASP A 501 17.90 -7.70 -34.51
CA ASP A 501 18.61 -8.17 -35.70
C ASP A 501 19.26 -7.01 -36.50
N GLU A 502 19.09 -5.76 -36.05
CA GLU A 502 19.60 -4.58 -36.74
C GLU A 502 21.07 -4.28 -36.41
N ALA A 503 21.88 -3.98 -37.44
CA ALA A 503 23.31 -3.72 -37.26
C ALA A 503 23.65 -2.47 -36.42
N TRP A 504 22.73 -1.51 -36.34
CA TRP A 504 22.88 -0.30 -35.53
C TRP A 504 22.45 -0.47 -34.08
N TYR A 505 21.90 -1.63 -33.71
CA TYR A 505 21.38 -1.87 -32.37
C TYR A 505 22.45 -2.42 -31.43
N GLU A 506 22.90 -1.59 -30.49
CA GLU A 506 23.99 -1.93 -29.55
C GLU A 506 23.51 -2.67 -28.28
N GLY A 507 22.21 -2.97 -28.18
CA GLY A 507 21.60 -3.56 -26.99
C GLY A 507 21.01 -2.53 -26.02
N GLY A 508 20.10 -2.97 -25.15
CA GLY A 508 19.39 -2.09 -24.21
C GLY A 508 18.22 -1.31 -24.83
N TYR A 509 17.38 -0.69 -23.99
CA TYR A 509 16.29 0.25 -24.36
C TYR A 509 15.28 -0.18 -25.44
N ARG A 510 15.24 -1.47 -25.81
CA ARG A 510 14.36 -2.02 -26.85
C ARG A 510 12.91 -1.61 -26.66
N ALA A 511 12.40 -1.69 -25.44
CA ALA A 511 11.02 -1.31 -25.13
C ALA A 511 10.73 0.16 -25.47
N ASN A 512 11.67 1.07 -25.15
CA ASN A 512 11.58 2.49 -25.45
C ASN A 512 11.62 2.72 -26.97
N ILE A 513 12.59 2.13 -27.67
CA ILE A 513 12.73 2.28 -29.14
C ILE A 513 11.45 1.83 -29.85
N VAL A 514 10.89 0.67 -29.48
CA VAL A 514 9.64 0.17 -30.06
C VAL A 514 8.49 1.15 -29.85
N THR A 515 8.23 1.57 -28.60
CA THR A 515 7.06 2.43 -28.31
C THR A 515 7.16 3.78 -29.03
N TYR A 516 8.36 4.37 -29.06
CA TYR A 516 8.60 5.63 -29.76
C TYR A 516 8.48 5.48 -31.27
N SER A 517 8.93 4.36 -31.84
CA SER A 517 8.80 4.08 -33.27
C SER A 517 7.35 3.90 -33.70
N ILE A 518 6.54 3.18 -32.91
CA ILE A 518 5.11 3.03 -33.16
C ILE A 518 4.39 4.38 -33.03
N ALA A 519 4.72 5.15 -32.00
CA ALA A 519 4.19 6.51 -31.84
C ALA A 519 4.57 7.41 -33.02
N LYS A 520 5.82 7.35 -33.49
CA LYS A 520 6.30 8.11 -34.65
C LYS A 520 5.59 7.70 -35.93
N LEU A 521 5.39 6.40 -36.18
CA LEU A 521 4.60 5.91 -37.31
C LEU A 521 3.17 6.48 -37.26
N SER A 522 2.51 6.39 -36.11
CA SER A 522 1.16 6.93 -35.91
C SER A 522 1.11 8.43 -36.17
N HIS A 523 2.07 9.18 -35.63
CA HIS A 523 2.18 10.62 -35.83
C HIS A 523 2.40 10.98 -37.31
N ILE A 524 3.27 10.26 -38.03
CA ILE A 524 3.51 10.46 -39.47
C ILE A 524 2.23 10.23 -40.26
N LEU A 525 1.50 9.14 -39.97
CA LEU A 525 0.21 8.85 -40.62
C LEU A 525 -0.79 9.98 -40.40
N GLN A 526 -0.85 10.55 -39.19
CA GLN A 526 -1.77 11.63 -38.85
C GLN A 526 -1.40 12.98 -39.49
N THR A 527 -0.11 13.31 -39.61
CA THR A 527 0.32 14.67 -40.00
C THR A 527 0.86 14.79 -41.43
N ARG A 528 1.42 13.72 -42.01
CA ARG A 528 2.18 13.79 -43.28
C ARG A 528 1.54 13.05 -44.45
N THR A 529 0.53 12.22 -44.23
CA THR A 529 -0.04 11.37 -45.30
C THR A 529 -1.31 11.92 -45.96
N LEU A 530 -1.68 13.18 -45.68
CA LEU A 530 -2.69 13.97 -46.41
C LEU A 530 -4.00 13.20 -46.71
N GLY A 531 -4.60 12.60 -45.68
CA GLY A 531 -5.87 11.88 -45.81
C GLY A 531 -5.75 10.42 -46.26
N ARG A 532 -4.54 9.82 -46.16
CA ARG A 532 -4.34 8.38 -46.28
C ARG A 532 -4.19 7.71 -44.91
N ALA A 533 -4.34 6.39 -44.86
CA ALA A 533 -4.25 5.57 -43.66
C ALA A 533 -3.66 4.18 -43.97
N LEU A 534 -3.27 3.45 -42.93
CA LEU A 534 -2.86 2.05 -43.07
C LEU A 534 -4.03 1.19 -43.58
N ASP A 535 -3.71 0.21 -44.42
CA ASP A 535 -4.65 -0.85 -44.83
C ASP A 535 -4.86 -1.87 -43.69
N TYR A 536 -5.65 -1.48 -42.69
CA TYR A 536 -6.00 -2.33 -41.55
C TYR A 536 -6.63 -3.66 -42.00
N GLN A 537 -7.49 -3.63 -43.02
CA GLN A 537 -8.16 -4.83 -43.52
C GLN A 537 -7.19 -5.79 -44.22
N GLY A 538 -6.25 -5.28 -45.01
CA GLY A 538 -5.20 -6.09 -45.63
C GLY A 538 -4.27 -6.70 -44.60
N ILE A 539 -3.82 -5.93 -43.61
CA ILE A 539 -2.95 -6.45 -42.53
C ILE A 539 -3.69 -7.50 -41.70
N TRP A 540 -4.96 -7.28 -41.37
CA TRP A 540 -5.81 -8.29 -40.72
C TRP A 540 -5.94 -9.55 -41.57
N ARG A 541 -6.21 -9.44 -42.88
CA ARG A 541 -6.33 -10.62 -43.74
C ARG A 541 -5.03 -11.42 -43.86
N ARG A 542 -3.89 -10.72 -43.93
CA ARG A 542 -2.56 -11.36 -44.01
C ARG A 542 -2.04 -11.85 -42.66
N GLN A 543 -2.58 -11.35 -41.54
CA GLN A 543 -2.05 -11.49 -40.18
C GLN A 543 -0.54 -11.18 -40.10
N ALA A 544 -0.07 -10.28 -40.97
CA ALA A 544 1.34 -9.93 -41.14
C ALA A 544 1.47 -8.55 -41.79
N ILE A 545 2.58 -7.86 -41.50
CA ILE A 545 2.94 -6.62 -42.20
C ILE A 545 3.51 -6.93 -43.58
N SER A 546 3.35 -5.99 -44.52
CA SER A 546 3.97 -6.04 -45.83
C SER A 546 5.49 -5.78 -45.78
N PRO A 547 6.25 -6.15 -46.83
CA PRO A 547 7.65 -5.76 -46.96
C PRO A 547 7.86 -4.23 -46.94
N ALA A 548 6.96 -3.46 -47.54
CA ALA A 548 7.09 -2.00 -47.55
C ALA A 548 6.93 -1.38 -46.16
N LEU A 549 5.90 -1.81 -45.40
CA LEU A 549 5.74 -1.39 -44.00
C LEU A 549 6.89 -1.89 -43.11
N HIS A 550 7.44 -3.08 -43.41
CA HIS A 550 8.61 -3.60 -42.72
C HIS A 550 9.79 -2.63 -42.85
N GLU A 551 10.18 -2.27 -44.08
CA GLU A 551 11.30 -1.35 -44.32
C GLU A 551 11.04 0.05 -43.76
N GLN A 552 9.80 0.55 -43.84
CA GLN A 552 9.47 1.84 -43.22
C GLN A 552 9.64 1.82 -41.69
N LEU A 553 9.26 0.73 -41.02
CA LEU A 553 9.44 0.55 -39.58
C LEU A 553 10.92 0.47 -39.20
N ARG A 554 11.76 -0.18 -40.01
CA ARG A 554 13.23 -0.23 -39.79
C ARG A 554 13.83 1.17 -39.77
N LEU A 555 13.48 1.98 -40.77
CA LEU A 555 13.95 3.35 -40.88
C LEU A 555 13.49 4.20 -39.70
N ILE A 556 12.21 4.13 -39.34
CA ILE A 556 11.67 4.83 -38.17
C ILE A 556 12.42 4.41 -36.90
N ALA A 557 12.63 3.11 -36.70
CA ALA A 557 13.31 2.59 -35.51
C ALA A 557 14.73 3.07 -35.38
N ARG A 558 15.48 3.15 -36.49
CA ARG A 558 16.82 3.71 -36.51
C ARG A 558 16.83 5.18 -36.10
N VAL A 559 15.91 5.99 -36.61
CA VAL A 559 15.83 7.42 -36.25
C VAL A 559 15.43 7.58 -34.77
N MET A 560 14.45 6.82 -34.30
CA MET A 560 14.03 6.87 -32.89
C MET A 560 15.11 6.38 -31.93
N TYR A 561 15.91 5.39 -32.32
CA TYR A 561 17.10 5.00 -31.57
C TYR A 561 18.00 6.21 -31.33
N THR A 562 18.40 6.91 -32.39
CA THR A 562 19.26 8.11 -32.28
C THR A 562 18.65 9.19 -31.38
N VAL A 563 17.35 9.49 -31.52
CA VAL A 563 16.68 10.51 -30.69
C VAL A 563 16.66 10.12 -29.20
N ILE A 564 16.47 8.84 -28.90
CA ILE A 564 16.39 8.35 -27.51
C ILE A 564 17.78 8.28 -26.88
N THR A 565 18.81 7.94 -27.65
CA THR A 565 20.18 7.78 -27.15
C THR A 565 20.97 9.08 -27.13
N THR A 566 20.44 10.18 -27.66
CA THR A 566 21.14 11.47 -27.74
C THR A 566 20.26 12.60 -27.17
N PRO A 567 20.11 12.68 -25.82
CA PRO A 567 19.38 13.78 -25.19
C PRO A 567 20.14 15.11 -25.31
N ASP A 568 19.42 16.22 -25.50
CA ASP A 568 19.98 17.55 -25.85
C ASP A 568 20.72 18.27 -24.71
N GLN A 569 20.75 17.74 -23.49
CA GLN A 569 21.39 18.40 -22.35
C GLN A 569 22.79 17.82 -22.06
N GLN A 570 23.75 18.73 -21.80
CA GLN A 570 25.16 18.50 -21.43
C GLN A 570 25.33 17.76 -20.09
N GLY A 571 24.76 16.57 -19.96
CA GLY A 571 24.87 15.72 -18.78
C GLY A 571 24.30 14.34 -19.08
N SER A 572 24.93 13.31 -18.53
CA SER A 572 24.56 11.91 -18.69
C SER A 572 23.20 11.59 -18.02
N GLU A 573 22.10 12.14 -18.54
CA GLU A 573 20.78 11.68 -18.12
C GLU A 573 20.61 10.22 -18.55
N ASN A 574 20.19 9.38 -17.60
CA ASN A 574 19.87 8.00 -17.88
C ASN A 574 18.77 7.94 -18.96
N ILE A 575 19.03 7.22 -20.06
CA ILE A 575 18.12 7.07 -21.21
C ILE A 575 16.71 6.65 -20.79
N THR A 576 16.59 5.82 -19.74
CA THR A 576 15.28 5.38 -19.23
C THR A 576 14.51 6.50 -18.52
N GLU A 577 15.19 7.46 -17.89
CA GLU A 577 14.56 8.65 -17.31
C GLU A 577 14.22 9.69 -18.38
N TRP A 578 15.12 9.90 -19.35
CA TRP A 578 14.86 10.73 -20.52
C TRP A 578 13.59 10.29 -21.26
N SER A 579 13.47 8.99 -21.52
CA SER A 579 12.32 8.40 -22.22
C SER A 579 10.98 8.56 -21.48
N LYS A 580 10.97 8.95 -20.20
CA LYS A 580 9.73 9.18 -19.43
C LYS A 580 9.22 10.62 -19.54
N LYS A 581 10.02 11.54 -20.11
CA LYS A 581 9.69 12.96 -20.24
C LYS A 581 8.89 13.23 -21.52
N ALA A 582 7.96 14.19 -21.45
CA ALA A 582 7.20 14.64 -22.62
C ALA A 582 8.13 15.25 -23.69
N LEU A 583 9.18 15.96 -23.26
CA LEU A 583 10.18 16.56 -24.15
C LEU A 583 10.86 15.54 -25.09
N ALA A 584 11.12 14.32 -24.62
CA ALA A 584 11.66 13.25 -25.46
C ALA A 584 10.71 12.87 -26.60
N TRP A 585 9.40 12.92 -26.34
CA TRP A 585 8.40 12.72 -27.37
C TRP A 585 8.33 13.92 -28.34
N GLU A 586 8.41 15.15 -27.84
CA GLU A 586 8.45 16.35 -28.69
C GLU A 586 9.61 16.29 -29.70
N HIS A 587 10.83 15.94 -29.26
CA HIS A 587 11.99 15.79 -30.16
C HIS A 587 11.76 14.66 -31.18
N SER A 588 11.12 13.57 -30.74
CA SER A 588 10.76 12.46 -31.62
C SER A 588 9.76 12.88 -32.69
N GLN A 589 8.84 13.80 -32.40
CA GLN A 589 7.90 14.35 -33.38
C GLN A 589 8.62 15.20 -34.44
N GLU A 590 9.60 15.99 -34.04
CA GLU A 590 10.38 16.88 -34.91
C GLU A 590 11.39 16.13 -35.80
N ALA A 591 11.91 15.00 -35.32
CA ALA A 591 12.88 14.19 -36.05
C ALA A 591 12.40 13.82 -37.46
N GLN A 592 13.21 14.09 -38.47
CA GLN A 592 12.83 13.83 -39.86
C GLN A 592 12.97 12.34 -40.18
N VAL A 593 11.91 11.78 -40.77
CA VAL A 593 11.90 10.41 -41.30
C VAL A 593 11.41 10.48 -42.74
N GLU A 594 12.19 9.90 -43.64
CA GLU A 594 11.82 9.76 -45.04
C GLU A 594 10.67 8.74 -45.20
N LEU A 595 9.70 9.10 -46.04
CA LEU A 595 8.61 8.21 -46.41
C LEU A 595 8.99 7.43 -47.66
N LEU A 596 9.11 6.11 -47.51
CA LEU A 596 9.48 5.24 -48.62
C LEU A 596 8.34 5.20 -49.65
N PRO A 597 8.64 5.33 -50.96
CA PRO A 597 7.61 5.32 -52.01
C PRO A 597 6.70 4.10 -51.97
N ASP A 598 7.27 2.91 -51.76
CA ASP A 598 6.51 1.66 -51.68
C ASP A 598 5.55 1.64 -50.48
N PHE A 599 5.95 2.23 -49.35
CA PHE A 599 5.07 2.34 -48.19
C PHE A 599 3.91 3.30 -48.48
N VAL A 600 4.19 4.45 -49.09
CA VAL A 600 3.17 5.45 -49.46
C VAL A 600 2.17 4.89 -50.48
N ALA A 601 2.63 4.01 -51.38
CA ALA A 601 1.80 3.34 -52.38
C ALA A 601 0.81 2.32 -51.77
N GLU A 602 1.14 1.72 -50.62
CA GLU A 602 0.26 0.78 -49.91
C GLU A 602 -0.78 1.47 -49.00
N LEU A 603 -0.68 2.78 -48.76
CA LEU A 603 -1.65 3.50 -47.96
C LEU A 603 -2.98 3.67 -48.69
N VAL A 604 -4.08 3.46 -47.96
CA VAL A 604 -5.46 3.59 -48.47
C VAL A 604 -6.06 4.94 -48.11
N ALA A 605 -7.19 5.31 -48.73
CA ALA A 605 -7.88 6.54 -48.35
C ALA A 605 -8.40 6.44 -46.90
N ALA A 606 -8.18 7.48 -46.09
CA ALA A 606 -8.63 7.50 -44.70
C ALA A 606 -10.16 7.41 -44.57
N GLU A 607 -10.89 7.87 -45.60
CA GLU A 607 -12.35 7.77 -45.66
C GLU A 607 -12.85 6.32 -45.73
N ASP A 608 -12.09 5.40 -46.34
CA ASP A 608 -12.46 3.98 -46.38
C ASP A 608 -12.43 3.38 -44.98
N GLY A 609 -11.41 3.75 -44.19
CA GLY A 609 -11.30 3.37 -42.79
C GLY A 609 -12.40 3.97 -41.90
N LYS A 610 -12.82 5.22 -42.17
CA LYS A 610 -13.96 5.84 -41.46
C LYS A 610 -15.30 5.24 -41.86
N ARG A 611 -15.46 4.84 -43.11
CA ARG A 611 -16.67 4.15 -43.60
C ARG A 611 -16.81 2.79 -42.92
N ALA A 612 -15.74 1.98 -42.91
CA ALA A 612 -15.74 0.68 -42.24
C ALA A 612 -16.12 0.78 -40.75
N PHE A 613 -15.67 1.82 -40.05
CA PHE A 613 -16.07 2.07 -38.66
C PHE A 613 -17.55 2.44 -38.51
N ARG A 614 -18.07 3.34 -39.36
CA ARG A 614 -19.48 3.72 -39.33
C ARG A 614 -20.40 2.54 -39.64
N ASP A 615 -20.02 1.72 -40.62
CA ASP A 615 -20.77 0.51 -40.97
C ASP A 615 -20.76 -0.47 -39.79
N ALA A 616 -19.61 -0.72 -39.17
CA ALA A 616 -19.49 -1.58 -37.99
C ALA A 616 -20.22 -1.04 -36.76
N GLU A 617 -20.27 0.28 -36.56
CA GLU A 617 -21.11 0.90 -35.52
C GLU A 617 -22.60 0.71 -35.80
N GLY A 618 -23.01 0.80 -37.06
CA GLY A 618 -24.37 0.49 -37.51
C GLY A 618 -24.75 -0.96 -37.22
N ASP A 619 -23.89 -1.91 -37.62
CA ASP A 619 -24.08 -3.34 -37.35
C ASP A 619 -24.14 -3.62 -35.84
N ALA A 620 -23.24 -3.02 -35.05
CA ALA A 620 -23.23 -3.17 -33.61
C ALA A 620 -24.50 -2.60 -32.95
N ALA A 621 -25.06 -1.51 -33.48
CA ALA A 621 -26.33 -0.96 -33.00
C ALA A 621 -27.50 -1.91 -33.29
N ILE A 622 -27.53 -2.51 -34.48
CA ILE A 622 -28.54 -3.51 -34.88
C ILE A 622 -28.44 -4.75 -34.00
N ASP A 623 -27.23 -5.31 -33.83
CA ASP A 623 -26.99 -6.49 -33.00
C ASP A 623 -27.40 -6.24 -31.54
N ARG A 624 -27.08 -5.05 -31.00
CA ARG A 624 -27.46 -4.64 -29.65
C ARG A 624 -28.97 -4.53 -29.51
N GLY A 625 -29.64 -3.92 -30.48
CA GLY A 625 -31.11 -3.83 -30.55
C GLY A 625 -31.75 -5.22 -30.59
N LEU A 626 -31.29 -6.08 -31.47
CA LEU A 626 -31.77 -7.45 -31.62
C LEU A 626 -31.55 -8.29 -30.35
N ALA A 627 -30.37 -8.17 -29.72
CA ALA A 627 -30.07 -8.85 -28.46
C ALA A 627 -30.99 -8.35 -27.32
N ALA A 628 -31.26 -7.05 -27.27
CA ALA A 628 -32.18 -6.46 -26.30
C ALA A 628 -33.61 -7.00 -26.50
N VAL A 629 -34.11 -6.97 -27.73
CA VAL A 629 -35.43 -7.51 -28.09
C VAL A 629 -35.52 -8.99 -27.75
N THR A 630 -34.53 -9.79 -28.15
CA THR A 630 -34.47 -11.23 -27.86
C THR A 630 -34.51 -11.50 -26.37
N LYS A 631 -33.75 -10.76 -25.56
CA LYS A 631 -33.73 -10.93 -24.10
C LYS A 631 -35.07 -10.56 -23.47
N VAL A 632 -35.72 -9.49 -23.93
CA VAL A 632 -37.06 -9.11 -23.46
C VAL A 632 -38.09 -10.19 -23.79
N LEU A 633 -38.04 -10.77 -24.99
CA LEU A 633 -38.95 -11.84 -25.41
C LEU A 633 -38.68 -13.19 -24.74
N ALA A 634 -37.42 -13.48 -24.40
CA ALA A 634 -37.03 -14.71 -23.72
C ALA A 634 -37.52 -14.75 -22.25
N THR A 635 -37.67 -13.59 -21.61
CA THR A 635 -38.25 -13.47 -20.28
C THR A 635 -39.77 -13.62 -20.34
N LYS A 636 -40.34 -14.48 -19.48
CA LYS A 636 -41.77 -14.78 -19.54
C LYS A 636 -42.60 -13.53 -19.21
N PRO A 637 -43.78 -13.35 -19.85
CA PRO A 637 -44.68 -12.25 -19.49
C PRO A 637 -45.09 -12.22 -18.01
N SER A 638 -45.10 -13.39 -17.32
CA SER A 638 -45.31 -13.48 -15.87
C SER A 638 -44.21 -12.80 -15.06
N ASP A 639 -42.96 -12.91 -15.51
CA ASP A 639 -41.81 -12.37 -14.80
C ASP A 639 -41.79 -10.85 -14.96
N TRP A 640 -42.07 -10.34 -16.17
CA TRP A 640 -42.27 -8.90 -16.40
C TRP A 640 -43.39 -8.31 -15.54
N ARG A 641 -44.47 -9.06 -15.27
CA ARG A 641 -45.51 -8.62 -14.33
C ARG A 641 -45.00 -8.52 -12.90
N ARG A 642 -44.23 -9.52 -12.44
CA ARG A 642 -43.58 -9.49 -11.11
C ARG A 642 -42.63 -8.29 -10.97
N ILE A 643 -41.78 -8.08 -11.97
CA ILE A 643 -40.83 -6.94 -12.04
C ILE A 643 -41.60 -5.62 -11.95
N ARG A 644 -42.65 -5.44 -12.77
CA ARG A 644 -43.48 -4.23 -12.78
C ARG A 644 -44.17 -3.99 -11.44
N GLN A 645 -44.77 -5.04 -10.86
CA GLN A 645 -45.49 -4.94 -9.60
C GLN A 645 -44.56 -4.55 -8.45
N TRP A 646 -43.40 -5.21 -8.34
CA TRP A 646 -42.41 -4.92 -7.31
C TRP A 646 -41.93 -3.48 -7.36
N GLY A 647 -41.67 -2.94 -8.56
CA GLY A 647 -41.27 -1.56 -8.75
C GLY A 647 -42.37 -0.54 -8.41
N LEU A 648 -43.64 -0.87 -8.69
CA LEU A 648 -44.79 -0.02 -8.34
C LEU A 648 -45.03 0.04 -6.82
N GLU A 649 -44.98 -1.11 -6.13
CA GLU A 649 -45.18 -1.20 -4.68
C GLU A 649 -44.16 -0.36 -3.90
N ARG A 650 -42.92 -0.28 -4.42
CA ARG A 650 -41.83 0.50 -3.82
C ARG A 650 -41.72 1.93 -4.36
N ARG A 651 -42.61 2.34 -5.26
CA ARG A 651 -42.60 3.66 -5.90
C ARG A 651 -41.27 3.98 -6.61
N LEU A 652 -40.66 2.97 -7.21
CA LEU A 652 -39.36 3.07 -7.91
C LEU A 652 -39.51 3.26 -9.43
N LEU A 653 -40.73 3.39 -9.95
CA LEU A 653 -41.02 3.50 -11.37
C LEU A 653 -41.70 4.84 -11.70
N THR A 654 -41.24 5.50 -12.77
CA THR A 654 -41.98 6.60 -13.38
C THR A 654 -43.14 6.10 -14.25
N PRO A 655 -44.16 6.94 -14.57
CA PRO A 655 -45.26 6.54 -15.45
C PRO A 655 -44.81 6.02 -16.82
N LYS A 656 -43.70 6.55 -17.34
CA LYS A 656 -43.13 6.13 -18.62
C LYS A 656 -42.46 4.75 -18.53
N GLU A 657 -41.73 4.48 -17.45
CA GLU A 657 -41.08 3.18 -17.22
C GLU A 657 -42.10 2.09 -16.93
N GLU A 658 -43.16 2.42 -16.19
CA GLU A 658 -44.29 1.52 -15.96
C GLU A 658 -44.95 1.10 -17.28
N GLN A 659 -45.18 2.04 -18.20
CA GLN A 659 -45.74 1.75 -19.52
C GLN A 659 -44.83 0.85 -20.37
N LEU A 660 -43.51 1.05 -20.29
CA LEU A 660 -42.54 0.21 -20.97
C LEU A 660 -42.54 -1.22 -20.42
N LEU A 661 -42.58 -1.39 -19.09
CA LEU A 661 -42.71 -2.72 -18.49
C LEU A 661 -44.05 -3.36 -18.81
N LEU A 662 -45.16 -2.60 -18.79
CA LEU A 662 -46.49 -3.08 -19.16
C LEU A 662 -46.51 -3.63 -20.60
N MET A 663 -45.80 -2.97 -21.52
CA MET A 663 -45.61 -3.47 -22.88
C MET A 663 -44.97 -4.86 -22.88
N ALA A 664 -43.90 -5.07 -22.10
CA ALA A 664 -43.22 -6.36 -21.97
C ALA A 664 -44.09 -7.47 -21.34
N THR A 665 -45.13 -7.10 -20.57
CA THR A 665 -46.10 -8.07 -20.02
C THR A 665 -47.13 -8.58 -21.03
N THR A 666 -47.24 -7.95 -22.21
CA THR A 666 -48.27 -8.25 -23.21
C THR A 666 -47.74 -9.31 -24.19
N PRO A 667 -48.30 -10.53 -24.21
CA PRO A 667 -47.83 -11.59 -25.11
C PRO A 667 -47.93 -11.17 -26.59
N GLY A 668 -46.90 -11.47 -27.38
CA GLY A 668 -46.87 -11.21 -28.83
C GLY A 668 -46.61 -9.76 -29.24
N ARG A 669 -46.47 -8.82 -28.28
CA ARG A 669 -46.11 -7.43 -28.59
C ARG A 669 -44.59 -7.28 -28.69
N LEU A 670 -44.12 -6.91 -29.87
CA LEU A 670 -42.69 -6.67 -30.14
C LEU A 670 -42.30 -5.24 -29.76
N PRO A 671 -41.36 -5.04 -28.82
CA PRO A 671 -40.79 -3.72 -28.57
C PRO A 671 -39.87 -3.31 -29.72
N THR A 672 -39.75 -2.00 -29.97
CA THR A 672 -38.66 -1.47 -30.80
C THR A 672 -37.32 -1.61 -30.06
N ASP A 673 -36.19 -1.54 -30.76
CA ASP A 673 -34.85 -1.63 -30.17
C ASP A 673 -34.68 -0.69 -28.96
N ARG A 674 -35.08 0.58 -29.12
CA ARG A 674 -35.03 1.58 -28.05
C ARG A 674 -35.93 1.23 -26.86
N GLN A 675 -37.10 0.63 -27.12
CA GLN A 675 -38.00 0.19 -26.06
C GLN A 675 -37.43 -1.01 -25.31
N ALA A 676 -36.88 -1.99 -26.03
CA ALA A 676 -36.28 -3.18 -25.45
C ALA A 676 -35.07 -2.83 -24.57
N GLU A 677 -34.19 -1.95 -25.03
CA GLU A 677 -33.07 -1.44 -24.23
C GLU A 677 -33.54 -0.72 -22.97
N ALA A 678 -34.57 0.13 -23.08
CA ALA A 678 -35.12 0.83 -21.94
C ALA A 678 -35.74 -0.15 -20.91
N ILE A 679 -36.46 -1.17 -21.36
CA ILE A 679 -37.04 -2.23 -20.51
C ILE A 679 -35.93 -2.95 -19.72
N LEU A 680 -34.85 -3.36 -20.39
CA LEU A 680 -33.73 -4.03 -19.73
C LEU A 680 -32.98 -3.13 -18.75
N LYS A 681 -32.86 -1.83 -19.05
CA LYS A 681 -32.27 -0.85 -18.15
C LYS A 681 -33.10 -0.69 -16.88
N ILE A 682 -34.43 -0.59 -17.01
CA ILE A 682 -35.35 -0.53 -15.86
C ILE A 682 -35.18 -1.80 -15.01
N HIS A 683 -35.15 -2.97 -15.63
CA HIS A 683 -34.94 -4.23 -14.92
C HIS A 683 -33.63 -4.24 -14.11
N SER A 684 -32.50 -3.86 -14.73
CA SER A 684 -31.21 -3.81 -14.05
C SER A 684 -31.17 -2.80 -12.90
N ASN A 685 -31.88 -1.68 -13.02
CA ASN A 685 -32.00 -0.72 -11.92
C ASN A 685 -32.77 -1.32 -10.74
N LEU A 686 -33.90 -2.01 -11.00
CA LEU A 686 -34.66 -2.67 -9.94
C LEU A 686 -33.87 -3.81 -9.27
N GLU A 687 -33.05 -4.56 -10.03
CA GLU A 687 -32.14 -5.58 -9.46
C GLU A 687 -31.14 -4.96 -8.46
N ARG A 688 -30.62 -3.76 -8.74
CA ARG A 688 -29.72 -3.05 -7.81
C ARG A 688 -30.42 -2.60 -6.54
N GLU A 689 -31.71 -2.30 -6.62
CA GLU A 689 -32.58 -1.96 -5.47
C GLU A 689 -33.05 -3.21 -4.69
N GLY A 690 -32.59 -4.42 -5.07
CA GLY A 690 -32.87 -5.66 -4.35
C GLY A 690 -33.98 -6.54 -4.94
N LEU A 691 -34.42 -6.28 -6.18
CA LEU A 691 -35.32 -7.19 -6.89
C LEU A 691 -34.62 -8.54 -7.17
N SER A 692 -35.20 -9.63 -6.67
CA SER A 692 -34.78 -11.01 -6.99
C SER A 692 -35.93 -11.78 -7.61
N LEU A 693 -35.71 -12.32 -8.81
CA LEU A 693 -36.61 -13.26 -9.47
C LEU A 693 -36.25 -14.68 -9.04
N THR A 694 -36.47 -14.98 -7.76
CA THR A 694 -36.52 -16.37 -7.28
C THR A 694 -37.93 -16.95 -7.42
#